data_AF-A0A1Z9H1B7-F1
#
_entry.id   AF-A0A1Z9H1B7-F1
#
_cell.length_a   1.000
_cell.length_b   1.000
_cell.length_c   1.000
_cell.angle_alpha   90.00
_cell.angle_beta   90.00
_cell.angle_gamma   90.00
#
_symmetry.space_group_name_H-M   'P 1'
#
loop_
_entity.id
_entity.type
_entity.pdbx_description
1 polymer ?
#
loop_
_entity_poly.entity_id
_entity_poly.type
_entity_poly.pdbx_seq_one_letter_code
_entity_poly.pdbx_strand_id
1 'polypeptide(L)'
;MIRLLTIASLLFVGCSDSSMSEEVPADVIGQILATDASAHAQGDIFYIDFTFPDAYVDPCLNITSSDEEFCVCEPQCCQVQQWYCPPSGLGVNALDVIMNICDDNLEPCDRATNLSCPPNEILSQGSCRSILECPPNLNNDITITVRCEIEGVEGTQRILCSKGNIEYGECITCVPSEERCNYEDDDCDGIIDESQRNVCDACGVVPTDTCDGEDNDCDGQTDESLVRGCETACGRGTEICSDGNWISCSALQPVDEECDGEDNDCDGQVDEELNCLCTINDVGNLIPCSEPPLLCGQGFKTCECVDPECTEMRMTDCAALCSYVPLPEPPACDASRGLILQEECNSFDDDCDQLLDENIFQPCYTGAPETLFVGVCSPGEVYCNSGVWGNDKNNQFTPGLCLGEITPQEEICDGADNDCDGVVDYGEEIRETDVLFIVDWSGSMDDQIEAVKIALNRFATHFAAEEPLQWGLVVGPKEFEEDGDEFLVKVSDISPFDQFLAEFAALGNRGMDTGNEMLLDAVYLAVRNISAAANIDIADTVWWRNTGSIPEKENFFINWRPTSERIVIIFSDEVEQSYLRDPMTPDGPQRPITEEVVQDAVRAGISLKVYTFSTGGFGHRADFWTDISLAGNGSSFELTSDALSMYNDLMSIIDEACLPREAQANNSMMSEYQYVSYLMPRYDFKLRICY
;
A
#
# COMPACT_ATOMS: atom_id res chain seq x y z
N MET A 1 7.52 29.62 -61.09
CA MET A 1 8.14 28.74 -62.12
C MET A 1 7.55 27.35 -61.88
N ILE A 2 6.87 26.72 -62.85
CA ILE A 2 7.45 25.75 -63.82
C ILE A 2 8.12 24.57 -63.09
N ARG A 3 7.74 23.28 -63.24
CA ARG A 3 6.66 22.52 -63.95
C ARG A 3 6.70 21.08 -63.33
N LEU A 4 5.72 20.16 -63.40
CA LEU A 4 4.42 20.01 -64.11
C LEU A 4 3.45 19.12 -63.26
N LEU A 5 2.25 18.84 -63.81
CA LEU A 5 1.08 18.09 -63.27
C LEU A 5 1.37 16.84 -62.40
N THR A 6 0.63 16.47 -61.34
CA THR A 6 -0.84 16.34 -61.04
C THR A 6 -1.56 15.09 -61.62
N ILE A 7 -2.48 14.54 -60.79
CA ILE A 7 -3.65 13.67 -61.06
C ILE A 7 -3.46 12.15 -60.85
N ALA A 8 -4.37 11.58 -60.06
CA ALA A 8 -4.59 10.15 -59.83
C ALA A 8 -5.81 9.64 -60.62
N SER A 9 -5.98 8.32 -60.79
CA SER A 9 -7.30 7.65 -60.76
C SER A 9 -7.26 6.11 -60.82
N LEU A 10 -7.95 5.49 -59.86
CA LEU A 10 -8.90 4.36 -59.98
C LEU A 10 -8.66 3.16 -60.95
N LEU A 11 -8.64 1.97 -60.31
CA LEU A 11 -9.41 0.74 -60.62
C LEU A 11 -8.92 -0.39 -61.58
N PHE A 12 -8.97 -1.59 -60.99
CA PHE A 12 -9.44 -2.92 -61.49
C PHE A 12 -8.58 -3.86 -62.38
N VAL A 13 -8.40 -5.08 -61.82
CA VAL A 13 -8.46 -6.45 -62.43
C VAL A 13 -7.41 -6.89 -63.45
N GLY A 14 -6.80 -8.06 -63.19
CA GLY A 14 -6.68 -9.13 -64.23
C GLY A 14 -5.33 -9.87 -64.33
N CYS A 15 -5.30 -11.14 -63.93
CA CYS A 15 -4.15 -12.07 -64.02
C CYS A 15 -3.77 -12.52 -65.46
N SER A 16 -2.53 -12.98 -65.68
CA SER A 16 -2.22 -14.25 -66.39
C SER A 16 -0.70 -14.58 -66.42
N ASP A 17 -0.37 -15.88 -66.43
CA ASP A 17 0.98 -16.47 -66.51
C ASP A 17 1.49 -16.75 -67.94
N SER A 18 2.82 -16.94 -68.11
CA SER A 18 3.37 -17.91 -69.11
C SER A 18 4.89 -18.20 -69.00
N SER A 19 5.25 -19.32 -68.36
CA SER A 19 6.07 -20.46 -68.87
C SER A 19 7.46 -20.35 -69.57
N MET A 20 8.30 -21.37 -69.29
CA MET A 20 9.40 -22.01 -70.08
C MET A 20 10.82 -21.41 -70.18
N SER A 21 11.84 -22.22 -69.87
CA SER A 21 12.89 -22.70 -70.83
C SER A 21 13.98 -23.56 -70.17
N GLU A 22 14.61 -24.47 -70.93
CA GLU A 22 15.77 -25.31 -70.55
C GLU A 22 16.47 -25.84 -71.83
N GLU A 23 17.82 -25.94 -71.87
CA GLU A 23 18.59 -26.91 -72.71
C GLU A 23 20.13 -26.86 -72.48
N VAL A 24 20.83 -28.00 -72.73
CA VAL A 24 22.29 -28.25 -72.55
C VAL A 24 22.77 -29.26 -73.66
N PRO A 25 24.03 -29.24 -74.17
CA PRO A 25 24.32 -29.66 -75.57
C PRO A 25 24.87 -31.10 -75.86
N ALA A 26 25.04 -31.41 -77.16
CA ALA A 26 25.43 -32.68 -77.83
C ALA A 26 26.96 -33.04 -77.79
N ASP A 27 27.55 -34.08 -78.42
CA ASP A 27 27.20 -35.10 -79.47
C ASP A 27 28.08 -36.41 -79.20
N VAL A 28 28.26 -37.53 -79.94
CA VAL A 28 28.25 -37.93 -81.38
C VAL A 28 27.90 -39.44 -81.56
N ILE A 29 27.44 -39.81 -82.78
CA ILE A 29 27.07 -41.14 -83.33
C ILE A 29 28.18 -42.24 -83.32
N GLY A 30 27.82 -43.53 -83.10
CA GLY A 30 28.67 -44.72 -83.39
C GLY A 30 27.96 -46.09 -83.37
N GLN A 31 28.26 -47.01 -84.31
CA GLN A 31 27.47 -48.22 -84.65
C GLN A 31 27.98 -49.59 -84.08
N ILE A 32 27.03 -50.54 -83.88
CA ILE A 32 27.10 -52.02 -84.12
C ILE A 32 27.72 -53.00 -83.08
N LEU A 33 26.88 -53.98 -82.68
CA LEU A 33 27.04 -55.41 -82.30
C LEU A 33 28.33 -56.02 -81.69
N ALA A 34 28.09 -56.86 -80.66
CA ALA A 34 28.90 -58.01 -80.16
C ALA A 34 30.26 -57.67 -79.51
N THR A 35 30.75 -58.39 -78.49
CA THR A 35 30.65 -59.83 -78.16
C THR A 35 30.55 -60.12 -76.63
N ASP A 36 30.33 -61.40 -76.28
CA ASP A 36 30.99 -62.21 -75.22
C ASP A 36 31.97 -61.49 -74.25
N ALA A 37 32.08 -61.83 -72.95
CA ALA A 37 31.53 -62.93 -72.14
C ALA A 37 31.85 -62.69 -70.64
N SER A 38 31.28 -63.37 -69.62
CA SER A 38 30.08 -64.21 -69.49
C SER A 38 29.89 -64.62 -68.02
N ALA A 39 28.65 -64.80 -67.53
CA ALA A 39 28.39 -65.62 -66.33
C ALA A 39 28.20 -67.09 -66.76
N HIS A 40 28.87 -68.03 -66.08
CA HIS A 40 28.91 -69.44 -66.52
C HIS A 40 27.72 -70.27 -66.00
N ALA A 41 26.89 -70.74 -66.94
CA ALA A 41 25.91 -71.85 -66.79
C ALA A 41 24.79 -71.65 -65.74
N GLN A 42 23.62 -72.28 -65.85
CA GLN A 42 22.97 -73.08 -66.90
C GLN A 42 21.49 -72.65 -66.86
N GLY A 43 20.78 -72.41 -67.96
CA GLY A 43 20.47 -73.42 -68.97
C GLY A 43 19.09 -74.00 -68.69
N ASP A 44 18.03 -73.32 -69.17
CA ASP A 44 17.00 -73.94 -70.02
C ASP A 44 15.97 -72.89 -70.50
N ILE A 45 15.63 -72.96 -71.79
CA ILE A 45 14.47 -72.25 -72.36
C ILE A 45 13.38 -73.29 -72.60
N PHE A 46 12.34 -73.28 -71.76
CA PHE A 46 11.09 -73.97 -72.08
C PHE A 46 10.08 -73.00 -72.65
N TYR A 47 9.78 -73.16 -73.93
CA TYR A 47 8.46 -72.79 -74.44
C TYR A 47 7.44 -73.71 -73.77
N ILE A 48 6.46 -73.12 -73.08
CA ILE A 48 5.21 -73.81 -72.73
C ILE A 48 4.11 -73.17 -73.57
N ASP A 49 3.32 -74.00 -74.23
CA ASP A 49 2.32 -73.61 -75.22
C ASP A 49 1.01 -73.12 -74.55
N PHE A 50 0.19 -72.43 -75.33
CA PHE A 50 -0.97 -71.63 -74.91
C PHE A 50 -1.98 -72.34 -73.99
N THR A 51 -2.37 -71.65 -72.90
CA THR A 51 -3.76 -71.64 -72.41
C THR A 51 -4.15 -70.25 -71.90
N PHE A 52 -5.12 -69.62 -72.58
CA PHE A 52 -6.10 -68.75 -71.92
C PHE A 52 -7.20 -69.66 -71.32
N PRO A 53 -7.93 -69.25 -70.27
CA PRO A 53 -8.09 -67.89 -69.76
C PRO A 53 -7.65 -67.70 -68.29
N ASP A 54 -7.65 -66.45 -67.85
CA ASP A 54 -8.65 -66.03 -66.85
C ASP A 54 -9.03 -64.57 -67.12
N ALA A 55 -10.12 -64.10 -66.50
CA ALA A 55 -10.57 -62.72 -66.66
C ALA A 55 -9.64 -61.74 -65.91
N TYR A 56 -9.71 -60.45 -66.26
CA TYR A 56 -9.31 -59.41 -65.31
C TYR A 56 -10.33 -59.44 -64.16
N VAL A 57 -9.98 -60.18 -63.11
CA VAL A 57 -10.62 -60.03 -61.80
C VAL A 57 -10.04 -58.75 -61.24
N ASP A 58 -10.89 -57.72 -61.16
CA ASP A 58 -10.56 -56.49 -60.45
C ASP A 58 -10.31 -56.85 -58.97
N PRO A 59 -9.10 -56.58 -58.43
CA PRO A 59 -8.76 -56.99 -57.07
C PRO A 59 -9.65 -56.31 -56.02
N CYS A 60 -10.24 -55.16 -56.33
CA CYS A 60 -11.09 -54.39 -55.42
C CYS A 60 -12.55 -54.91 -55.35
N LEU A 61 -12.90 -55.91 -56.16
CA LEU A 61 -14.28 -56.32 -56.37
C LEU A 61 -14.79 -57.21 -55.22
N ASN A 62 -15.66 -56.63 -54.38
CA ASN A 62 -16.17 -57.12 -53.09
C ASN A 62 -15.24 -56.94 -51.87
N ILE A 63 -14.29 -55.99 -51.89
CA ILE A 63 -13.59 -55.57 -50.66
C ILE A 63 -14.53 -54.73 -49.78
N THR A 64 -14.44 -54.91 -48.46
CA THR A 64 -15.27 -54.23 -47.45
C THR A 64 -14.42 -53.37 -46.51
N SER A 65 -15.05 -52.52 -45.71
CA SER A 65 -14.37 -51.75 -44.64
C SER A 65 -13.74 -52.62 -43.55
N SER A 66 -13.97 -53.94 -43.53
CA SER A 66 -13.32 -54.86 -42.58
C SER A 66 -12.00 -55.47 -43.10
N ASP A 67 -11.60 -55.16 -44.34
CA ASP A 67 -10.44 -55.76 -45.01
C ASP A 67 -9.23 -54.81 -45.06
N GLU A 68 -8.02 -55.32 -44.79
CA GLU A 68 -6.78 -54.52 -44.76
C GLU A 68 -6.47 -53.81 -46.11
N GLU A 69 -6.99 -54.35 -47.20
CA GLU A 69 -6.78 -53.85 -48.57
C GLU A 69 -7.77 -52.72 -48.96
N PHE A 70 -8.76 -52.39 -48.11
CA PHE A 70 -9.79 -51.37 -48.37
C PHE A 70 -9.21 -50.01 -48.77
N CYS A 71 -8.25 -49.47 -48.00
CA CYS A 71 -7.63 -48.17 -48.30
C CYS A 71 -6.69 -48.18 -49.52
N VAL A 72 -6.35 -49.35 -50.07
CA VAL A 72 -5.60 -49.46 -51.34
C VAL A 72 -6.56 -49.29 -52.53
N CYS A 73 -7.80 -49.73 -52.38
CA CYS A 73 -8.84 -49.66 -53.39
C CYS A 73 -9.65 -48.36 -53.36
N GLU A 74 -10.06 -47.91 -52.17
CA GLU A 74 -10.84 -46.67 -51.97
C GLU A 74 -10.08 -45.66 -51.10
N PRO A 75 -8.94 -45.11 -51.56
CA PRO A 75 -8.11 -44.20 -50.78
C PRO A 75 -8.83 -42.88 -50.44
N GLN A 76 -9.86 -42.52 -51.21
CA GLN A 76 -10.73 -41.36 -50.95
C GLN A 76 -11.64 -41.55 -49.72
N CYS A 77 -11.88 -42.79 -49.30
CA CYS A 77 -12.70 -43.13 -48.15
C CYS A 77 -11.91 -43.30 -46.84
N CYS A 78 -10.57 -43.26 -46.87
CA CYS A 78 -9.75 -43.45 -45.68
C CYS A 78 -9.16 -42.14 -45.15
N GLN A 79 -9.51 -41.78 -43.92
CA GLN A 79 -8.89 -40.67 -43.18
C GLN A 79 -7.98 -41.21 -42.08
N VAL A 80 -6.75 -40.68 -41.98
CA VAL A 80 -5.89 -40.85 -40.81
C VAL A 80 -6.16 -39.72 -39.81
N GLN A 81 -6.33 -40.04 -38.54
CA GLN A 81 -6.45 -39.09 -37.42
C GLN A 81 -5.51 -39.49 -36.29
N GLN A 82 -4.97 -38.53 -35.54
CA GLN A 82 -4.16 -38.80 -34.36
C GLN A 82 -5.02 -38.66 -33.10
N TRP A 83 -5.12 -39.74 -32.30
CA TRP A 83 -5.93 -39.81 -31.07
C TRP A 83 -5.03 -39.98 -29.84
N TYR A 84 -5.46 -39.49 -28.69
CA TYR A 84 -4.70 -39.57 -27.43
C TYR A 84 -4.93 -40.89 -26.70
N CYS A 85 -3.86 -41.45 -26.14
CA CYS A 85 -3.90 -42.68 -25.36
C CYS A 85 -4.28 -42.43 -23.89
N PRO A 86 -4.86 -43.41 -23.18
CA PRO A 86 -5.08 -43.31 -21.73
C PRO A 86 -3.79 -43.02 -20.96
N PRO A 87 -3.84 -42.21 -19.88
CA PRO A 87 -2.66 -41.80 -19.13
C PRO A 87 -1.93 -43.02 -18.54
N SER A 88 -0.65 -43.14 -18.88
CA SER A 88 0.15 -44.36 -18.70
C SER A 88 1.62 -44.01 -18.40
N GLY A 89 1.82 -43.17 -17.39
CA GLY A 89 3.13 -42.65 -16.97
C GLY A 89 3.34 -41.18 -17.33
N LEU A 90 4.59 -40.72 -17.25
CA LEU A 90 5.02 -39.32 -17.31
C LEU A 90 5.12 -38.75 -18.74
N GLY A 91 4.19 -39.08 -19.65
CA GLY A 91 4.29 -38.65 -21.04
C GLY A 91 2.97 -38.61 -21.80
N VAL A 92 2.80 -37.57 -22.63
CA VAL A 92 1.68 -37.45 -23.56
C VAL A 92 1.85 -38.49 -24.67
N ASN A 93 1.00 -39.50 -24.66
CA ASN A 93 1.02 -40.60 -25.61
C ASN A 93 -0.14 -40.46 -26.60
N ALA A 94 0.13 -40.66 -27.90
CA ALA A 94 -0.85 -40.62 -28.97
C ALA A 94 -0.65 -41.81 -29.94
N LEU A 95 -1.72 -42.21 -30.62
CA LEU A 95 -1.72 -43.23 -31.67
C LEU A 95 -2.40 -42.70 -32.93
N ASP A 96 -2.05 -43.26 -34.08
CA ASP A 96 -2.73 -42.97 -35.34
C ASP A 96 -3.89 -43.95 -35.55
N VAL A 97 -5.07 -43.44 -35.90
CA VAL A 97 -6.26 -44.21 -36.26
C VAL A 97 -6.54 -44.01 -37.75
N ILE A 98 -6.79 -45.09 -38.48
CA ILE A 98 -7.32 -45.01 -39.85
C ILE A 98 -8.81 -45.33 -39.80
N MET A 99 -9.65 -44.48 -40.40
CA MET A 99 -11.10 -44.62 -40.40
C MET A 99 -11.70 -44.52 -41.80
N ASN A 100 -12.81 -45.23 -42.02
CA ASN A 100 -13.69 -45.02 -43.16
C ASN A 100 -14.55 -43.77 -42.92
N ILE A 101 -14.62 -42.88 -43.93
CA ILE A 101 -15.40 -41.64 -43.92
C ILE A 101 -16.45 -41.57 -45.05
N CYS A 102 -16.68 -42.67 -45.77
CA CYS A 102 -17.67 -42.76 -46.83
C CYS A 102 -19.02 -43.34 -46.36
N ASP A 103 -20.06 -43.10 -47.15
CA ASP A 103 -21.36 -43.76 -47.01
C ASP A 103 -21.45 -45.12 -47.73
N ASP A 104 -22.64 -45.74 -47.71
CA ASP A 104 -22.95 -47.01 -48.40
C ASP A 104 -22.73 -46.96 -49.94
N ASN A 105 -22.54 -45.78 -50.53
CA ASN A 105 -22.31 -45.56 -51.96
C ASN A 105 -20.83 -45.26 -52.28
N LEU A 106 -19.94 -45.28 -51.29
CA LEU A 106 -18.51 -44.89 -51.38
C LEU A 106 -18.27 -43.41 -51.70
N GLU A 107 -19.21 -42.51 -51.35
CA GLU A 107 -18.97 -41.05 -51.38
C GLU A 107 -18.62 -40.52 -49.97
N PRO A 108 -17.57 -39.68 -49.80
CA PRO A 108 -17.20 -39.12 -48.51
C PRO A 108 -18.31 -38.28 -47.87
N CYS A 109 -18.72 -38.64 -46.66
CA CYS A 109 -19.94 -38.13 -46.01
C CYS A 109 -19.63 -37.58 -44.60
N ASP A 110 -19.54 -36.25 -44.48
CA ASP A 110 -19.32 -35.60 -43.19
C ASP A 110 -20.61 -35.49 -42.36
N ARG A 111 -20.61 -36.16 -41.20
CA ARG A 111 -21.73 -36.19 -40.26
C ARG A 111 -21.98 -34.86 -39.55
N ALA A 112 -21.02 -33.94 -39.51
CA ALA A 112 -21.21 -32.59 -38.98
C ALA A 112 -22.04 -31.70 -39.91
N THR A 113 -22.04 -31.96 -41.22
CA THR A 113 -22.85 -31.26 -42.22
C THR A 113 -24.08 -32.02 -42.68
N ASN A 114 -24.08 -33.37 -42.61
CA ASN A 114 -25.24 -34.21 -42.90
C ASN A 114 -25.45 -35.30 -41.84
N LEU A 115 -26.45 -35.11 -40.98
CA LEU A 115 -26.86 -36.05 -39.91
C LEU A 115 -27.30 -37.45 -40.42
N SER A 116 -27.46 -37.62 -41.74
CA SER A 116 -27.81 -38.90 -42.37
C SER A 116 -26.61 -39.79 -42.66
N CYS A 117 -25.37 -39.25 -42.59
CA CYS A 117 -24.15 -40.04 -42.77
C CYS A 117 -24.02 -41.12 -41.66
N PRO A 118 -23.53 -42.33 -42.00
CA PRO A 118 -23.13 -43.31 -40.98
C PRO A 118 -22.02 -42.74 -40.08
N PRO A 119 -21.83 -43.28 -38.85
CA PRO A 119 -20.67 -42.95 -38.04
C PRO A 119 -19.41 -43.56 -38.68
N ASN A 120 -18.31 -42.81 -38.69
CA ASN A 120 -17.02 -43.23 -39.22
C ASN A 120 -16.56 -44.54 -38.55
N GLU A 121 -16.19 -45.54 -39.35
CA GLU A 121 -15.77 -46.87 -38.87
C GLU A 121 -14.25 -46.93 -38.72
N ILE A 122 -13.75 -47.46 -37.59
CA ILE A 122 -12.31 -47.59 -37.36
C ILE A 122 -11.78 -48.82 -38.13
N LEU A 123 -10.93 -48.57 -39.12
CA LEU A 123 -10.30 -49.59 -39.96
C LEU A 123 -9.07 -50.19 -39.27
N SER A 124 -8.23 -49.34 -38.65
CA SER A 124 -7.09 -49.78 -37.87
C SER A 124 -6.65 -48.73 -36.84
N GLN A 125 -5.92 -49.19 -35.82
CA GLN A 125 -5.35 -48.35 -34.76
C GLN A 125 -3.87 -48.71 -34.55
N GLY A 126 -3.02 -47.68 -34.48
CA GLY A 126 -1.59 -47.81 -34.21
C GLY A 126 -1.28 -48.10 -32.74
N SER A 127 0.00 -48.30 -32.45
CA SER A 127 0.50 -48.34 -31.07
C SER A 127 0.78 -46.92 -30.55
N CYS A 128 0.56 -46.69 -29.26
CA CYS A 128 0.87 -45.43 -28.60
C CYS A 128 2.37 -45.08 -28.73
N ARG A 129 2.67 -43.87 -29.23
CA ARG A 129 3.98 -43.22 -29.19
C ARG A 129 3.91 -41.97 -28.31
N SER A 130 4.98 -41.66 -27.60
CA SER A 130 5.10 -40.39 -26.89
C SER A 130 5.35 -39.25 -27.88
N ILE A 131 4.73 -38.09 -27.64
CA ILE A 131 4.88 -36.88 -28.46
C ILE A 131 5.28 -35.69 -27.57
N LEU A 132 5.89 -34.68 -28.19
CA LEU A 132 6.38 -33.46 -27.53
C LEU A 132 5.44 -32.25 -27.71
N GLU A 133 4.26 -32.47 -28.26
CA GLU A 133 3.29 -31.42 -28.61
C GLU A 133 1.97 -31.64 -27.85
N CYS A 134 1.54 -30.62 -27.11
CA CYS A 134 0.30 -30.65 -26.32
C CYS A 134 -0.95 -30.48 -27.22
N PRO A 135 -2.16 -30.87 -26.76
CA PRO A 135 -3.35 -30.88 -27.60
C PRO A 135 -3.76 -29.48 -28.11
N PRO A 136 -3.78 -29.22 -29.43
CA PRO A 136 -4.14 -27.93 -29.98
C PRO A 136 -5.67 -27.72 -29.98
N ASN A 137 -6.24 -27.47 -28.79
CA ASN A 137 -7.59 -26.95 -28.57
C ASN A 137 -7.88 -26.50 -27.12
N LEU A 138 -6.91 -26.59 -26.19
CA LEU A 138 -7.06 -26.07 -24.82
C LEU A 138 -6.64 -24.60 -24.80
N ASN A 139 -7.63 -23.71 -24.64
CA ASN A 139 -7.44 -22.25 -24.56
C ASN A 139 -7.07 -21.75 -23.15
N ASN A 140 -7.01 -22.65 -22.17
CA ASN A 140 -6.54 -22.35 -20.82
C ASN A 140 -5.08 -22.80 -20.73
N ASP A 141 -4.20 -21.94 -20.24
CA ASP A 141 -2.80 -22.31 -19.98
C ASP A 141 -2.76 -23.42 -18.91
N ILE A 142 -2.06 -24.52 -19.21
CA ILE A 142 -1.98 -25.69 -18.32
C ILE A 142 -0.67 -25.63 -17.55
N THR A 143 -0.75 -25.31 -16.27
CA THR A 143 0.39 -25.45 -15.35
C THR A 143 0.44 -26.87 -14.81
N ILE A 144 1.58 -27.54 -14.98
CA ILE A 144 1.85 -28.88 -14.47
C ILE A 144 3.06 -28.81 -13.55
N THR A 145 2.87 -29.03 -12.26
CA THR A 145 3.98 -29.15 -11.30
C THR A 145 4.62 -30.53 -11.46
N VAL A 146 5.94 -30.57 -11.66
CA VAL A 146 6.75 -31.80 -11.72
C VAL A 146 7.81 -31.78 -10.62
N ARG A 147 8.33 -32.96 -10.27
CA ARG A 147 9.50 -33.05 -9.37
C ARG A 147 10.80 -32.73 -10.12
N CYS A 148 11.68 -32.01 -9.44
CA CYS A 148 13.03 -31.66 -9.86
C CYS A 148 14.03 -31.94 -8.72
N GLU A 149 15.32 -31.78 -8.99
CA GLU A 149 16.40 -32.03 -8.02
C GLU A 149 17.52 -31.00 -8.24
N ILE A 150 17.94 -30.29 -7.19
CA ILE A 150 19.12 -29.42 -7.20
C ILE A 150 20.08 -29.88 -6.10
N GLU A 151 21.33 -30.16 -6.50
CA GLU A 151 22.44 -30.61 -5.63
C GLU A 151 22.14 -31.75 -4.63
N GLY A 152 21.09 -32.55 -4.90
CA GLY A 152 20.66 -33.69 -4.07
C GLY A 152 19.49 -33.39 -3.12
N VAL A 153 18.86 -32.22 -3.23
CA VAL A 153 17.58 -31.89 -2.56
C VAL A 153 16.44 -32.05 -3.57
N GLU A 154 15.39 -32.81 -3.21
CA GLU A 154 14.17 -32.90 -4.01
C GLU A 154 13.40 -31.57 -3.97
N GLY A 155 12.72 -31.25 -5.07
CA GLY A 155 11.98 -30.00 -5.22
C GLY A 155 10.86 -30.10 -6.23
N THR A 156 10.14 -29.00 -6.43
CA THR A 156 9.08 -28.88 -7.43
C THR A 156 9.40 -27.81 -8.47
N GLN A 157 8.97 -28.05 -9.71
CA GLN A 157 9.15 -27.14 -10.85
C GLN A 157 7.82 -27.02 -11.60
N ARG A 158 7.35 -25.80 -11.83
CA ARG A 158 6.12 -25.54 -12.59
C ARG A 158 6.44 -25.53 -14.08
N ILE A 159 5.69 -26.30 -14.86
CA ILE A 159 5.78 -26.34 -16.33
C ILE A 159 4.50 -25.71 -16.89
N LEU A 160 4.64 -24.62 -17.64
CA LEU A 160 3.54 -23.90 -18.26
C LEU A 160 3.38 -24.32 -19.73
N CYS A 161 2.20 -24.82 -20.10
CA CYS A 161 1.86 -25.06 -21.50
C CYS A 161 0.98 -23.92 -22.03
N SER A 162 1.59 -22.94 -22.70
CA SER A 162 0.86 -21.86 -23.39
C SER A 162 0.89 -22.02 -24.90
N LYS A 163 -0.29 -22.01 -25.52
CA LYS A 163 -0.50 -21.97 -26.99
C LYS A 163 0.27 -23.03 -27.80
N GLY A 164 0.54 -24.19 -27.18
CA GLY A 164 1.22 -25.33 -27.79
C GLY A 164 2.75 -25.38 -27.56
N ASN A 165 3.33 -24.37 -26.91
CA ASN A 165 4.72 -24.42 -26.43
C ASN A 165 4.76 -24.80 -24.94
N ILE A 166 5.90 -25.33 -24.51
CA ILE A 166 6.19 -25.69 -23.12
C ILE A 166 7.28 -24.77 -22.59
N GLU A 167 6.99 -24.08 -21.49
CA GLU A 167 7.91 -23.22 -20.76
C GLU A 167 8.18 -23.83 -19.37
N TYR A 168 9.44 -23.77 -18.92
CA TYR A 168 9.88 -24.32 -17.65
C TYR A 168 10.14 -23.17 -16.68
N GLY A 169 9.46 -23.15 -15.53
CA GLY A 169 9.78 -22.26 -14.42
C GLY A 169 11.06 -22.70 -13.68
N GLU A 170 11.39 -22.01 -12.60
CA GLU A 170 12.49 -22.41 -11.72
C GLU A 170 12.13 -23.65 -10.88
N CYS A 171 13.15 -24.28 -10.28
CA CYS A 171 13.00 -25.46 -9.43
C CYS A 171 13.18 -25.04 -7.96
N ILE A 172 12.10 -25.13 -7.19
CA ILE A 172 12.05 -24.76 -5.77
C ILE A 172 12.36 -26.01 -4.96
N THR A 173 13.45 -26.00 -4.19
CA THR A 173 13.85 -27.12 -3.33
C THR A 173 13.13 -27.08 -2.00
N CYS A 174 12.46 -28.17 -1.62
CA CYS A 174 11.75 -28.27 -0.35
C CYS A 174 12.75 -28.21 0.81
N VAL A 175 12.68 -27.15 1.61
CA VAL A 175 13.49 -26.97 2.83
C VAL A 175 12.54 -27.09 4.03
N PRO A 176 12.89 -27.82 5.10
CA PRO A 176 12.14 -27.78 6.35
C PRO A 176 12.36 -26.42 7.04
N SER A 177 11.63 -25.42 6.56
CA SER A 177 11.47 -24.07 7.10
C SER A 177 10.00 -23.88 7.51
N GLU A 178 9.71 -22.83 8.26
CA GLU A 178 8.32 -22.46 8.57
C GLU A 178 7.64 -21.96 7.30
N GLU A 179 6.42 -22.45 7.02
CA GLU A 179 5.57 -22.01 5.90
C GLU A 179 5.48 -20.48 5.86
N ARG A 180 5.61 -19.90 4.67
CA ARG A 180 5.37 -18.48 4.42
C ARG A 180 3.99 -18.34 3.81
N CYS A 181 3.12 -17.50 4.37
CA CYS A 181 1.75 -17.38 3.89
C CYS A 181 1.70 -16.78 2.46
N ASN A 182 1.67 -17.66 1.45
CA ASN A 182 1.90 -17.33 0.04
C ASN A 182 1.02 -18.14 -0.94
N TYR A 183 0.22 -19.10 -0.44
CA TYR A 183 -0.68 -19.97 -1.21
C TYR A 183 -0.01 -21.04 -2.10
N GLU A 184 1.29 -21.31 -1.91
CA GLU A 184 1.99 -22.50 -2.40
C GLU A 184 2.53 -23.34 -1.20
N ASP A 185 2.81 -24.61 -1.44
CA ASP A 185 3.32 -25.61 -0.47
C ASP A 185 4.85 -25.46 -0.35
N ASP A 186 5.33 -24.71 0.65
CA ASP A 186 6.73 -24.24 0.78
C ASP A 186 7.66 -25.35 1.33
N ASP A 187 7.18 -26.11 2.32
CA ASP A 187 7.87 -27.24 2.97
C ASP A 187 7.69 -28.60 2.23
N CYS A 188 6.64 -28.75 1.40
CA CYS A 188 6.27 -29.93 0.61
C CYS A 188 5.61 -31.10 1.39
N ASP A 189 5.03 -30.86 2.57
CA ASP A 189 4.17 -31.80 3.33
C ASP A 189 2.89 -32.19 2.57
N GLY A 190 2.32 -31.26 1.79
CA GLY A 190 1.08 -31.44 1.03
C GLY A 190 -0.17 -30.85 1.68
N ILE A 191 -0.03 -30.11 2.79
CA ILE A 191 -0.91 -29.00 3.17
C ILE A 191 -0.35 -27.72 2.49
N ILE A 192 -0.95 -26.55 2.73
CA ILE A 192 -0.52 -25.25 2.18
C ILE A 192 -0.77 -24.19 3.26
N ASP A 193 0.23 -23.39 3.60
CA ASP A 193 0.18 -22.31 4.60
C ASP A 193 -0.27 -22.77 6.02
N GLU A 194 -0.03 -24.01 6.46
CA GLU A 194 -0.63 -24.47 7.73
C GLU A 194 -0.06 -23.76 8.97
N SER A 195 -0.95 -23.50 9.93
CA SER A 195 -0.68 -22.62 11.08
C SER A 195 -0.42 -21.14 10.74
N GLN A 196 -0.39 -20.75 9.45
CA GLN A 196 -0.32 -19.36 9.00
C GLN A 196 -1.66 -18.82 8.49
N ARG A 197 -2.57 -19.69 8.03
CA ARG A 197 -3.96 -19.30 7.69
C ARG A 197 -4.73 -18.79 8.91
N ASN A 198 -5.52 -17.75 8.68
CA ASN A 198 -6.55 -17.25 9.60
C ASN A 198 -7.84 -18.09 9.52
N VAL A 199 -8.91 -17.67 10.23
CA VAL A 199 -10.18 -18.43 10.27
C VAL A 199 -10.94 -18.44 8.93
N CYS A 200 -10.66 -17.51 8.01
CA CYS A 200 -11.18 -17.49 6.64
C CYS A 200 -10.44 -18.42 5.66
N ASP A 201 -9.53 -19.29 6.16
CA ASP A 201 -8.55 -20.04 5.34
C ASP A 201 -7.62 -19.11 4.50
N ALA A 202 -7.57 -17.80 4.84
CA ALA A 202 -6.81 -16.78 4.12
C ALA A 202 -5.50 -16.42 4.84
N CYS A 203 -4.59 -15.77 4.13
CA CYS A 203 -3.30 -15.31 4.67
C CYS A 203 -3.37 -13.90 5.27
N GLY A 204 -2.70 -13.72 6.42
CA GLY A 204 -2.64 -12.46 7.16
C GLY A 204 -3.58 -12.41 8.36
N VAL A 205 -3.80 -11.23 8.91
CA VAL A 205 -4.82 -11.01 9.95
C VAL A 205 -6.22 -11.32 9.41
N VAL A 206 -7.17 -11.56 10.31
CA VAL A 206 -8.59 -11.64 9.97
C VAL A 206 -9.05 -10.24 9.55
N PRO A 207 -9.73 -10.05 8.40
CA PRO A 207 -10.33 -8.76 8.05
C PRO A 207 -11.39 -8.37 9.09
N THR A 208 -11.55 -7.10 9.41
CA THR A 208 -12.71 -6.64 10.19
C THR A 208 -13.97 -6.72 9.33
N ASP A 209 -15.08 -7.13 9.93
CA ASP A 209 -16.35 -7.27 9.22
C ASP A 209 -16.81 -5.95 8.56
N THR A 210 -17.59 -6.06 7.49
CA THR A 210 -18.01 -4.93 6.65
C THR A 210 -19.45 -5.11 6.19
N CYS A 211 -20.25 -4.03 6.25
CA CYS A 211 -21.68 -4.05 5.99
C CYS A 211 -22.01 -4.22 4.49
N ASP A 212 -21.84 -5.43 3.97
CA ASP A 212 -22.15 -5.84 2.60
C ASP A 212 -22.97 -7.14 2.49
N GLY A 213 -23.15 -7.88 3.60
CA GLY A 213 -23.97 -9.09 3.68
C GLY A 213 -23.22 -10.40 3.44
N GLU A 214 -21.89 -10.39 3.38
CA GLU A 214 -21.03 -11.57 3.44
C GLU A 214 -20.33 -11.66 4.83
N ASP A 215 -19.80 -12.84 5.18
CA ASP A 215 -19.10 -13.10 6.45
C ASP A 215 -17.60 -12.79 6.27
N ASN A 216 -17.20 -11.54 6.53
CA ASN A 216 -15.88 -11.03 6.15
C ASN A 216 -14.76 -11.31 7.19
N ASP A 217 -15.12 -11.59 8.45
CA ASP A 217 -14.21 -12.00 9.52
C ASP A 217 -14.18 -13.54 9.75
N CYS A 218 -15.21 -14.26 9.26
CA CYS A 218 -15.34 -15.71 9.31
C CYS A 218 -15.50 -16.32 10.72
N ASP A 219 -16.00 -15.58 11.71
CA ASP A 219 -16.47 -16.15 13.00
C ASP A 219 -17.75 -17.00 12.85
N GLY A 220 -18.46 -16.85 11.72
CA GLY A 220 -19.69 -17.56 11.39
C GLY A 220 -20.98 -16.77 11.71
N GLN A 221 -20.85 -15.47 11.96
CA GLN A 221 -21.92 -14.48 11.94
C GLN A 221 -21.90 -13.72 10.59
N THR A 222 -22.45 -12.51 10.52
CA THR A 222 -22.61 -11.70 9.30
C THR A 222 -23.07 -10.30 9.72
N ASP A 223 -22.37 -9.26 9.27
CA ASP A 223 -22.65 -7.85 9.59
C ASP A 223 -22.65 -7.50 11.10
N GLU A 224 -22.01 -8.31 11.97
CA GLU A 224 -22.21 -8.21 13.42
C GLU A 224 -21.40 -7.10 14.10
N SER A 225 -22.00 -6.51 15.14
CA SER A 225 -21.42 -5.42 15.94
C SER A 225 -21.10 -4.14 15.16
N LEU A 226 -21.32 -4.10 13.84
CA LEU A 226 -21.11 -2.94 12.98
C LEU A 226 -22.09 -1.81 13.33
N VAL A 227 -21.55 -0.68 13.78
CA VAL A 227 -22.30 0.53 14.15
C VAL A 227 -21.64 1.75 13.53
N ARG A 228 -22.40 2.60 12.84
CA ARG A 228 -21.92 3.89 12.32
C ARG A 228 -22.84 5.05 12.69
N GLY A 229 -22.35 6.26 12.50
CA GLY A 229 -23.17 7.47 12.61
C GLY A 229 -24.17 7.60 11.46
N CYS A 230 -25.40 8.01 11.77
CA CYS A 230 -26.43 8.41 10.81
C CYS A 230 -26.89 9.85 11.08
N GLU A 231 -27.39 10.52 10.04
CA GLU A 231 -27.88 11.90 10.11
C GLU A 231 -29.24 12.01 9.40
N THR A 232 -30.19 12.67 10.05
CA THR A 232 -31.53 13.02 9.56
C THR A 232 -31.71 14.54 9.63
N ALA A 233 -32.85 15.05 9.15
CA ALA A 233 -33.22 16.46 9.37
C ALA A 233 -33.25 16.80 10.88
N CYS A 234 -33.80 15.89 11.70
CA CYS A 234 -33.92 16.00 13.15
C CYS A 234 -32.61 15.72 13.93
N GLY A 235 -31.45 15.70 13.27
CA GLY A 235 -30.14 15.54 13.91
C GLY A 235 -29.48 14.18 13.71
N ARG A 236 -28.66 13.77 14.68
CA ARG A 236 -27.69 12.66 14.53
C ARG A 236 -27.96 11.51 15.50
N GLY A 237 -27.63 10.30 15.07
CA GLY A 237 -27.71 9.09 15.87
C GLY A 237 -26.75 8.04 15.35
N THR A 238 -26.97 6.80 15.77
CA THR A 238 -26.26 5.62 15.26
C THR A 238 -27.21 4.63 14.59
N GLU A 239 -26.73 3.97 13.54
CA GLU A 239 -27.39 2.85 12.87
C GLU A 239 -26.52 1.60 12.92
N ILE A 240 -27.15 0.43 12.84
CA ILE A 240 -26.51 -0.89 12.99
C ILE A 240 -26.67 -1.64 11.67
N CYS A 241 -25.67 -2.38 11.22
CA CYS A 241 -25.85 -3.23 10.04
C CYS A 241 -26.64 -4.51 10.35
N SER A 242 -27.32 -5.05 9.35
CA SER A 242 -27.92 -6.39 9.33
C SER A 242 -28.23 -6.80 7.88
N ASP A 243 -27.80 -7.98 7.46
CA ASP A 243 -27.99 -8.53 6.11
C ASP A 243 -27.54 -7.53 5.00
N GLY A 244 -26.34 -6.98 5.11
CA GLY A 244 -25.74 -6.02 4.17
C GLY A 244 -26.45 -4.67 4.07
N ASN A 245 -27.28 -4.33 5.05
CA ASN A 245 -28.07 -3.11 5.09
C ASN A 245 -27.95 -2.40 6.44
N TRP A 246 -27.61 -1.11 6.40
CA TRP A 246 -27.69 -0.25 7.57
C TRP A 246 -29.16 0.01 7.93
N ILE A 247 -29.53 -0.31 9.17
CA ILE A 247 -30.91 -0.25 9.67
C ILE A 247 -30.98 0.40 11.05
N SER A 248 -32.19 0.80 11.44
CA SER A 248 -32.50 1.29 12.78
C SER A 248 -31.63 2.48 13.24
N CYS A 249 -31.39 3.43 12.34
CA CYS A 249 -30.89 4.76 12.71
C CYS A 249 -31.69 5.33 13.88
N SER A 250 -30.98 5.61 14.97
CA SER A 250 -31.54 6.08 16.23
C SER A 250 -31.74 7.59 16.30
N ALA A 251 -31.36 8.33 15.25
CA ALA A 251 -31.81 9.70 15.05
C ALA A 251 -33.34 9.74 14.84
N LEU A 252 -33.99 10.78 15.37
CA LEU A 252 -35.40 11.02 15.13
C LEU A 252 -35.67 11.08 13.62
N GLN A 253 -36.69 10.36 13.19
CA GLN A 253 -37.14 10.37 11.80
C GLN A 253 -38.13 11.53 11.64
N PRO A 254 -37.98 12.39 10.62
CA PRO A 254 -38.96 13.43 10.36
C PRO A 254 -40.31 12.79 10.00
N VAL A 255 -41.39 13.33 10.58
CA VAL A 255 -42.76 12.87 10.38
C VAL A 255 -43.66 14.05 10.00
N ASP A 256 -44.79 13.79 9.34
CA ASP A 256 -45.78 14.83 9.04
C ASP A 256 -46.16 15.59 10.33
N GLU A 257 -46.05 16.93 10.33
CA GLU A 257 -46.37 17.81 11.47
C GLU A 257 -47.69 17.44 12.18
N GLU A 258 -47.66 17.38 13.52
CA GLU A 258 -48.85 17.44 14.38
C GLU A 258 -48.87 18.78 15.14
N CYS A 259 -50.06 19.30 15.48
CA CYS A 259 -50.18 20.58 16.20
C CYS A 259 -49.83 20.45 17.71
N ASP A 260 -48.61 20.02 18.04
CA ASP A 260 -48.12 19.93 19.41
C ASP A 260 -47.05 20.98 19.78
N GLY A 261 -46.57 21.76 18.81
CA GLY A 261 -45.65 22.88 19.04
C GLY A 261 -44.17 22.51 19.03
N GLU A 262 -43.83 21.28 18.61
CA GLU A 262 -42.46 20.84 18.33
C GLU A 262 -42.22 20.81 16.79
N ASP A 263 -40.96 20.91 16.36
CA ASP A 263 -40.55 20.75 14.95
C ASP A 263 -40.45 19.23 14.64
N ASN A 264 -41.51 18.64 14.07
CA ASN A 264 -41.66 17.19 13.88
C ASN A 264 -41.16 16.70 12.51
N ASP A 265 -41.27 17.56 11.49
CA ASP A 265 -40.74 17.39 10.12
C ASP A 265 -39.25 17.82 10.02
N CYS A 266 -38.79 18.69 10.91
CA CYS A 266 -37.41 19.12 11.07
C CYS A 266 -36.86 20.02 9.93
N ASP A 267 -37.73 20.79 9.26
CA ASP A 267 -37.35 21.85 8.29
C ASP A 267 -36.79 23.13 8.96
N GLY A 268 -36.98 23.29 10.27
CA GLY A 268 -36.61 24.49 11.04
C GLY A 268 -37.74 25.51 11.19
N GLN A 269 -38.98 25.08 10.99
CA GLN A 269 -40.21 25.78 11.34
C GLN A 269 -40.94 24.97 12.44
N VAL A 270 -42.18 25.35 12.80
CA VAL A 270 -43.00 24.68 13.81
C VAL A 270 -44.46 24.89 13.42
N ASP A 271 -45.28 23.84 13.44
CA ASP A 271 -46.69 23.85 13.05
C ASP A 271 -46.94 24.35 11.60
N GLU A 272 -45.99 24.22 10.65
CA GLU A 272 -46.12 24.82 9.30
C GLU A 272 -46.86 23.93 8.27
N GLU A 273 -47.35 24.59 7.20
CA GLU A 273 -48.41 24.15 6.27
C GLU A 273 -49.75 23.69 6.92
N LEU A 274 -49.74 23.25 8.18
CA LEU A 274 -50.90 23.08 9.04
C LEU A 274 -51.67 24.38 9.20
N ASN A 275 -52.97 24.24 9.38
CA ASN A 275 -53.77 25.26 10.02
C ASN A 275 -54.16 24.69 11.37
N CYS A 276 -53.40 25.01 12.43
CA CYS A 276 -53.69 24.64 13.82
C CYS A 276 -54.93 25.38 14.37
N LEU A 277 -56.05 25.09 13.71
CA LEU A 277 -57.40 25.47 14.06
C LEU A 277 -57.89 24.51 15.13
N CYS A 278 -57.71 24.90 16.39
CA CYS A 278 -58.43 24.33 17.54
C CYS A 278 -59.82 23.84 17.14
N THR A 279 -60.06 22.53 17.20
CA THR A 279 -61.40 21.97 17.02
C THR A 279 -62.11 21.92 18.37
N ILE A 280 -63.43 21.76 18.34
CA ILE A 280 -64.23 21.65 19.58
C ILE A 280 -63.95 20.36 20.38
N ASN A 281 -63.14 19.44 19.85
CA ASN A 281 -62.67 18.24 20.55
C ASN A 281 -61.38 18.47 21.36
N ASP A 282 -60.65 19.56 21.06
CA ASP A 282 -59.31 19.83 21.59
C ASP A 282 -59.35 20.79 22.78
N VAL A 283 -60.55 21.32 23.07
CA VAL A 283 -60.83 22.22 24.18
C VAL A 283 -60.64 21.49 25.52
N GLY A 284 -59.56 21.79 26.22
CA GLY A 284 -59.16 21.14 27.47
C GLY A 284 -58.18 19.97 27.31
N ASN A 285 -57.72 19.66 26.09
CA ASN A 285 -56.53 18.81 25.90
C ASN A 285 -55.29 19.65 26.25
N LEU A 286 -54.32 19.05 26.95
CA LEU A 286 -53.08 19.72 27.35
C LEU A 286 -51.96 19.29 26.41
N ILE A 287 -51.44 20.26 25.67
CA ILE A 287 -50.31 20.16 24.75
C ILE A 287 -49.07 20.69 25.50
N PRO A 288 -47.89 20.05 25.47
CA PRO A 288 -46.68 20.59 26.11
C PRO A 288 -46.25 21.93 25.48
N CYS A 289 -45.33 22.66 26.13
CA CYS A 289 -44.65 23.82 25.53
C CYS A 289 -43.49 24.33 26.40
N SER A 290 -42.49 24.95 25.76
CA SER A 290 -41.26 25.49 26.35
C SER A 290 -41.06 27.00 26.03
N GLU A 291 -42.14 27.74 25.77
CA GLU A 291 -42.07 29.10 25.20
C GLU A 291 -42.59 30.23 26.13
N PRO A 292 -42.18 31.50 25.89
CA PRO A 292 -42.75 32.66 26.60
C PRO A 292 -44.28 32.77 26.44
N PRO A 293 -45.06 33.00 27.52
CA PRO A 293 -44.66 33.67 28.76
C PRO A 293 -44.19 32.74 29.90
N LEU A 294 -43.97 31.46 29.62
CA LEU A 294 -43.25 30.59 30.54
C LEU A 294 -41.79 31.07 30.69
N LEU A 295 -41.21 30.83 31.86
CA LEU A 295 -39.82 31.22 32.17
C LEU A 295 -38.87 30.02 32.25
N CYS A 296 -39.37 28.84 32.64
CA CYS A 296 -38.60 27.62 32.83
C CYS A 296 -39.52 26.40 32.97
N GLY A 297 -39.00 25.20 32.67
CA GLY A 297 -39.62 23.88 32.76
C GLY A 297 -40.79 23.65 31.80
N GLN A 298 -41.17 22.40 31.54
CA GLN A 298 -42.25 22.09 30.61
C GLN A 298 -43.61 22.64 31.08
N GLY A 299 -44.17 23.56 30.31
CA GLY A 299 -45.52 24.11 30.48
C GLY A 299 -46.53 23.36 29.62
N PHE A 300 -47.74 23.91 29.58
CA PHE A 300 -48.81 23.42 28.71
C PHE A 300 -49.59 24.56 28.04
N LYS A 301 -50.16 24.26 26.88
CA LYS A 301 -51.19 25.01 26.15
C LYS A 301 -52.49 24.22 26.09
N THR A 302 -53.61 24.90 25.82
CA THR A 302 -54.89 24.27 25.49
C THR A 302 -55.76 25.17 24.61
N CYS A 303 -56.70 24.59 23.88
CA CYS A 303 -57.71 25.36 23.16
C CYS A 303 -58.81 25.86 24.11
N GLU A 304 -59.18 27.14 24.01
CA GLU A 304 -60.34 27.73 24.69
C GLU A 304 -61.37 28.31 23.70
N CYS A 305 -62.65 28.27 24.07
CA CYS A 305 -63.70 28.99 23.35
C CYS A 305 -63.74 30.46 23.79
N VAL A 306 -63.59 31.38 22.85
CA VAL A 306 -63.65 32.83 23.09
C VAL A 306 -65.08 33.28 23.37
N ASP A 307 -66.08 32.56 22.82
CA ASP A 307 -67.51 32.84 23.00
C ASP A 307 -68.32 31.63 23.52
N PRO A 308 -69.51 31.84 24.13
CA PRO A 308 -70.30 30.77 24.75
C PRO A 308 -70.94 29.75 23.79
N GLU A 309 -70.92 29.99 22.48
CA GLU A 309 -71.36 29.04 21.45
C GLU A 309 -70.18 28.38 20.71
N CYS A 310 -68.92 28.64 21.13
CA CYS A 310 -67.68 28.08 20.56
C CYS A 310 -67.57 28.29 19.03
N THR A 311 -67.94 29.48 18.57
CA THR A 311 -67.82 29.91 17.17
C THR A 311 -66.46 30.55 16.84
N GLU A 312 -65.78 31.06 17.86
CA GLU A 312 -64.39 31.54 17.81
C GLU A 312 -63.57 30.81 18.90
N MET A 313 -62.45 30.22 18.51
CA MET A 313 -61.58 29.40 19.37
C MET A 313 -60.13 29.91 19.27
N ARG A 314 -59.36 29.75 20.36
CA ARG A 314 -58.01 30.31 20.50
C ARG A 314 -57.14 29.35 21.33
N MET A 315 -55.86 29.22 20.99
CA MET A 315 -54.89 28.56 21.88
C MET A 315 -54.55 29.49 23.06
N THR A 316 -54.38 28.95 24.26
CA THR A 316 -53.89 29.72 25.42
C THR A 316 -52.40 30.03 25.28
N ASP A 317 -51.94 31.02 26.06
CA ASP A 317 -50.50 31.28 26.23
C ASP A 317 -49.86 30.09 26.99
N CYS A 318 -48.59 29.77 26.71
CA CYS A 318 -47.89 28.69 27.42
C CYS A 318 -47.79 28.96 28.93
N ALA A 319 -48.21 28.00 29.75
CA ALA A 319 -48.33 28.18 31.20
C ALA A 319 -48.15 26.87 31.98
N ALA A 320 -47.68 26.97 33.23
CA ALA A 320 -47.51 25.83 34.12
C ALA A 320 -48.80 25.00 34.31
N LEU A 321 -48.66 23.67 34.42
CA LEU A 321 -49.77 22.70 34.56
C LEU A 321 -50.84 23.09 35.60
N CYS A 322 -50.42 23.72 36.71
CA CYS A 322 -51.31 24.16 37.79
C CYS A 322 -52.27 25.31 37.39
N SER A 323 -52.07 25.93 36.23
CA SER A 323 -52.95 26.96 35.65
C SER A 323 -54.24 26.34 35.11
N TYR A 324 -54.15 25.12 34.58
CA TYR A 324 -55.26 24.37 33.97
C TYR A 324 -55.89 23.37 34.94
N VAL A 325 -55.06 22.72 35.77
CA VAL A 325 -55.51 21.71 36.75
C VAL A 325 -55.47 22.30 38.17
N PRO A 326 -56.64 22.59 38.81
CA PRO A 326 -56.67 23.24 40.12
C PRO A 326 -56.20 22.28 41.23
N LEU A 327 -54.94 22.45 41.64
CA LEU A 327 -54.33 21.67 42.73
C LEU A 327 -54.95 22.01 44.11
N PRO A 328 -55.13 21.02 45.01
CA PRO A 328 -55.87 21.22 46.26
C PRO A 328 -55.01 21.83 47.39
N GLU A 329 -55.05 23.16 47.49
CA GLU A 329 -54.41 23.99 48.54
C GLU A 329 -52.84 24.01 48.49
N PRO A 330 -52.16 24.96 49.16
CA PRO A 330 -50.97 25.61 48.58
C PRO A 330 -49.70 24.74 48.50
N PRO A 331 -48.77 25.03 47.57
CA PRO A 331 -48.34 26.36 47.10
C PRO A 331 -49.31 27.13 46.19
N ALA A 332 -49.11 28.44 46.10
CA ALA A 332 -49.73 29.22 45.03
C ALA A 332 -49.13 28.78 43.69
N CYS A 333 -49.98 28.52 42.69
CA CYS A 333 -49.52 28.25 41.33
C CYS A 333 -48.79 29.49 40.79
N ASP A 334 -47.55 29.30 40.36
CA ASP A 334 -46.86 30.25 39.49
C ASP A 334 -47.08 29.79 38.06
N ALA A 335 -47.86 30.55 37.29
CA ALA A 335 -48.17 30.20 35.90
C ALA A 335 -46.93 30.21 34.99
N SER A 336 -45.81 30.80 35.44
CA SER A 336 -44.59 30.97 34.65
C SER A 336 -43.52 29.90 34.87
N ARG A 337 -43.73 28.90 35.74
CA ARG A 337 -42.72 27.85 36.04
C ARG A 337 -43.32 26.45 35.90
N GLY A 338 -42.88 25.71 34.89
CA GLY A 338 -43.42 24.42 34.46
C GLY A 338 -43.00 23.22 35.32
N LEU A 339 -42.96 22.05 34.68
CA LEU A 339 -42.40 20.83 35.25
C LEU A 339 -40.90 20.76 34.97
N ILE A 340 -40.12 20.51 36.02
CA ILE A 340 -38.67 20.27 35.93
C ILE A 340 -38.42 19.01 35.09
N LEU A 341 -37.69 19.14 33.98
CA LEU A 341 -37.23 18.04 33.15
C LEU A 341 -35.71 17.84 33.32
N GLN A 342 -35.05 17.28 32.31
CA GLN A 342 -33.60 17.27 32.14
C GLN A 342 -33.30 18.29 31.03
N GLU A 343 -32.23 19.08 31.18
CA GLU A 343 -31.80 20.06 30.17
C GLU A 343 -31.65 19.44 28.77
N GLU A 344 -32.27 20.08 27.78
CA GLU A 344 -32.10 19.83 26.35
C GLU A 344 -31.46 21.04 25.66
N CYS A 345 -30.87 20.86 24.47
CA CYS A 345 -30.09 21.90 23.80
C CYS A 345 -30.98 22.86 22.99
N ASN A 346 -31.85 23.60 23.67
CA ASN A 346 -32.97 24.36 23.09
C ASN A 346 -33.00 25.87 23.45
N SER A 347 -32.02 26.39 24.19
CA SER A 347 -31.98 27.76 24.77
C SER A 347 -33.04 28.08 25.84
N PHE A 348 -33.63 27.07 26.48
CA PHE A 348 -34.61 27.20 27.55
C PHE A 348 -34.05 26.67 28.89
N ASP A 349 -34.73 27.00 30.00
CA ASP A 349 -34.36 26.63 31.39
C ASP A 349 -35.28 25.45 31.77
N ASP A 350 -34.97 24.22 31.36
CA ASP A 350 -35.86 23.05 31.52
C ASP A 350 -35.89 22.51 32.96
N ASP A 351 -34.81 22.69 33.71
CA ASP A 351 -34.64 22.30 35.11
C ASP A 351 -35.20 23.35 36.11
N CYS A 352 -35.36 24.62 35.71
CA CYS A 352 -35.75 25.78 36.54
C CYS A 352 -34.68 26.34 37.53
N ASP A 353 -33.39 26.01 37.43
CA ASP A 353 -32.33 26.61 38.26
C ASP A 353 -31.91 28.05 37.85
N GLN A 354 -32.28 28.51 36.65
CA GLN A 354 -31.89 29.80 36.01
C GLN A 354 -30.53 29.82 35.28
N LEU A 355 -29.97 28.65 34.96
CA LEU A 355 -29.00 28.48 33.88
C LEU A 355 -29.74 28.15 32.56
N LEU A 356 -29.03 27.66 31.53
CA LEU A 356 -29.55 27.34 30.20
C LEU A 356 -28.61 26.32 29.55
N ASP A 357 -29.16 25.21 29.08
CA ASP A 357 -28.47 24.13 28.36
C ASP A 357 -27.25 23.52 29.10
N GLU A 358 -27.16 23.64 30.44
CA GLU A 358 -25.89 23.40 31.13
C GLU A 358 -25.61 21.93 31.48
N ASN A 359 -24.32 21.57 31.50
CA ASN A 359 -23.84 20.19 31.66
C ASN A 359 -24.32 19.20 30.56
N ILE A 360 -24.89 19.66 29.44
CA ILE A 360 -25.17 18.81 28.28
C ILE A 360 -23.89 18.65 27.44
N PHE A 361 -23.46 17.41 27.22
CA PHE A 361 -22.28 17.04 26.42
C PHE A 361 -22.62 15.97 25.39
N GLN A 362 -21.99 16.00 24.23
CA GLN A 362 -22.14 15.00 23.16
C GLN A 362 -20.79 14.72 22.47
N PRO A 363 -20.48 13.47 22.07
CA PRO A 363 -19.33 13.19 21.23
C PRO A 363 -19.48 13.82 19.83
N CYS A 364 -18.35 14.21 19.24
CA CYS A 364 -18.30 14.86 17.93
C CYS A 364 -17.10 14.36 17.12
N TYR A 365 -17.19 14.52 15.80
CA TYR A 365 -16.13 14.20 14.86
C TYR A 365 -16.32 15.01 13.58
N THR A 366 -15.23 15.58 13.04
CA THR A 366 -15.25 16.36 11.78
C THR A 366 -14.51 15.69 10.62
N GLY A 367 -13.90 14.51 10.85
CA GLY A 367 -13.34 13.65 9.82
C GLY A 367 -14.41 12.91 9.00
N ALA A 368 -13.97 12.07 8.06
CA ALA A 368 -14.86 11.23 7.27
C ALA A 368 -15.43 10.09 8.15
N PRO A 369 -16.75 9.78 8.12
CA PRO A 369 -17.35 8.78 9.03
C PRO A 369 -16.67 7.41 9.03
N GLU A 370 -16.11 7.01 7.90
CA GLU A 370 -15.35 5.78 7.69
C GLU A 370 -14.00 5.72 8.46
N THR A 371 -13.39 6.85 8.80
CA THR A 371 -12.11 6.90 9.53
C THR A 371 -12.26 6.97 11.06
N LEU A 372 -13.49 6.90 11.58
CA LEU A 372 -13.77 7.01 13.01
C LEU A 372 -13.40 5.71 13.75
N PHE A 373 -12.48 5.80 14.72
CA PHE A 373 -11.87 4.67 15.43
C PHE A 373 -10.93 3.77 14.58
N VAL A 374 -10.52 4.25 13.41
CA VAL A 374 -9.45 3.66 12.59
C VAL A 374 -8.13 4.36 12.95
N GLY A 375 -7.03 3.61 13.02
CA GLY A 375 -5.72 4.16 13.40
C GLY A 375 -5.70 4.97 14.69
N VAL A 376 -5.15 6.18 14.63
CA VAL A 376 -5.16 7.16 15.74
C VAL A 376 -6.46 7.96 15.85
N CYS A 377 -7.35 7.87 14.86
CA CYS A 377 -8.52 8.74 14.76
C CYS A 377 -9.56 8.47 15.84
N SER A 378 -10.02 9.54 16.49
CA SER A 378 -10.90 9.46 17.65
C SER A 378 -11.84 10.66 17.76
N PRO A 379 -13.06 10.46 18.30
CA PRO A 379 -14.02 11.53 18.48
C PRO A 379 -13.62 12.46 19.64
N GLY A 380 -13.90 13.75 19.48
CA GLY A 380 -13.83 14.74 20.54
C GLY A 380 -15.16 14.95 21.24
N GLU A 381 -15.26 16.04 22.00
CA GLU A 381 -16.43 16.41 22.80
C GLU A 381 -16.90 17.85 22.51
N VAL A 382 -18.22 18.03 22.41
CA VAL A 382 -18.91 19.34 22.40
C VAL A 382 -19.82 19.46 23.63
N TYR A 383 -20.07 20.69 24.05
CA TYR A 383 -21.12 21.03 25.00
C TYR A 383 -22.14 21.99 24.37
N CYS A 384 -23.37 22.01 24.88
CA CYS A 384 -24.39 22.97 24.44
C CYS A 384 -24.25 24.30 25.19
N ASN A 385 -24.57 25.41 24.53
CA ASN A 385 -24.60 26.74 25.13
C ASN A 385 -25.54 27.66 24.34
N SER A 386 -26.72 27.95 24.88
CA SER A 386 -27.79 28.70 24.21
C SER A 386 -28.23 28.02 22.91
N GLY A 387 -28.69 26.76 22.99
CA GLY A 387 -29.22 25.98 21.86
C GLY A 387 -28.24 25.72 20.72
N VAL A 388 -26.93 25.84 20.98
CA VAL A 388 -25.87 25.65 19.97
C VAL A 388 -24.79 24.75 20.52
N TRP A 389 -24.41 23.74 19.74
CA TRP A 389 -23.28 22.85 20.02
C TRP A 389 -21.94 23.47 19.64
N GLY A 390 -20.93 23.30 20.50
CA GLY A 390 -19.57 23.75 20.23
C GLY A 390 -18.64 23.52 21.42
N ASN A 391 -17.52 24.25 21.46
CA ASN A 391 -16.61 24.21 22.58
C ASN A 391 -15.83 25.54 22.71
N ASP A 392 -15.05 25.68 23.79
CA ASP A 392 -14.41 26.92 24.20
C ASP A 392 -13.03 27.12 23.53
N LYS A 393 -12.78 28.27 22.90
CA LYS A 393 -11.49 28.61 22.27
C LYS A 393 -10.94 29.92 22.81
N ASN A 394 -9.90 29.84 23.64
CA ASN A 394 -9.35 30.97 24.41
C ASN A 394 -10.38 31.62 25.36
N ASN A 395 -11.19 30.80 26.03
CA ASN A 395 -12.31 31.23 26.91
C ASN A 395 -13.39 32.04 26.14
N GLN A 396 -13.64 31.64 24.89
CA GLN A 396 -14.78 32.10 24.10
C GLN A 396 -15.40 30.92 23.34
N PHE A 397 -16.68 30.67 23.62
CA PHE A 397 -17.46 29.63 22.95
C PHE A 397 -17.45 29.81 21.42
N THR A 398 -17.19 28.72 20.72
CA THR A 398 -17.09 28.64 19.26
C THR A 398 -18.05 27.55 18.75
N PRO A 399 -19.14 27.91 18.06
CA PRO A 399 -20.06 26.96 17.45
C PRO A 399 -19.36 25.96 16.52
N GLY A 400 -19.75 24.69 16.60
CA GLY A 400 -19.20 23.62 15.76
C GLY A 400 -17.74 23.25 16.02
N LEU A 401 -17.10 23.81 17.05
CA LEU A 401 -15.76 23.39 17.46
C LEU A 401 -15.84 22.09 18.26
N CYS A 402 -15.45 20.97 17.66
CA CYS A 402 -15.18 19.75 18.40
C CYS A 402 -13.82 19.88 19.13
N LEU A 403 -13.72 19.43 20.38
CA LEU A 403 -12.50 19.52 21.19
C LEU A 403 -11.97 18.13 21.52
N GLY A 404 -10.69 17.89 21.24
CA GLY A 404 -10.03 16.61 21.51
C GLY A 404 -10.24 15.54 20.43
N GLU A 405 -10.87 15.87 19.30
CA GLU A 405 -10.88 14.99 18.14
C GLU A 405 -9.47 14.81 17.55
N ILE A 406 -9.21 13.62 17.02
CA ILE A 406 -8.07 13.33 16.15
C ILE A 406 -8.67 12.88 14.82
N THR A 407 -8.44 13.65 13.76
CA THR A 407 -8.98 13.43 12.42
C THR A 407 -7.84 13.12 11.43
N PRO A 408 -8.13 12.52 10.25
CA PRO A 408 -7.12 12.16 9.25
C PRO A 408 -6.11 13.26 8.96
N GLN A 409 -4.82 12.94 9.11
CA GLN A 409 -3.72 13.80 8.70
C GLN A 409 -3.11 13.28 7.38
N GLU A 410 -1.82 13.51 7.17
CA GLU A 410 -1.03 12.94 6.07
C GLU A 410 -0.11 11.89 6.72
N GLU A 411 -0.01 10.71 6.12
CA GLU A 411 0.79 9.59 6.66
C GLU A 411 2.25 9.98 6.94
N ILE A 412 2.69 9.75 8.18
CA ILE A 412 4.05 9.96 8.68
C ILE A 412 4.55 8.64 9.27
N CYS A 413 5.85 8.38 9.19
CA CYS A 413 6.42 7.05 9.43
C CYS A 413 6.60 6.72 10.93
N ASP A 414 5.55 6.85 11.75
CA ASP A 414 5.61 6.72 13.21
C ASP A 414 5.06 5.43 13.82
N GLY A 415 4.75 4.42 12.98
CA GLY A 415 4.19 3.15 13.43
C GLY A 415 2.70 3.23 13.76
N ALA A 416 2.05 4.34 13.39
CA ALA A 416 0.63 4.55 13.56
C ALA A 416 -0.04 4.96 12.25
N ASP A 417 -1.28 4.50 12.08
CA ASP A 417 -2.17 4.86 10.98
C ASP A 417 -2.75 6.26 11.29
N ASN A 418 -2.22 7.28 10.61
CA ASN A 418 -2.41 8.72 10.83
C ASN A 418 -3.40 9.36 9.85
N ASP A 419 -3.49 8.86 8.61
CA ASP A 419 -4.59 9.22 7.70
C ASP A 419 -5.86 8.38 7.91
N CYS A 420 -5.76 7.33 8.73
CA CYS A 420 -6.86 6.52 9.27
C CYS A 420 -7.59 5.73 8.18
N ASP A 421 -6.87 5.27 7.14
CA ASP A 421 -7.38 4.36 6.10
C ASP A 421 -7.33 2.87 6.49
N GLY A 422 -6.67 2.54 7.60
CA GLY A 422 -6.49 1.18 8.12
C GLY A 422 -5.13 0.56 7.81
N VAL A 423 -4.24 1.27 7.10
CA VAL A 423 -2.90 0.83 6.74
C VAL A 423 -1.84 1.70 7.42
N VAL A 424 -0.99 1.07 8.25
CA VAL A 424 0.13 1.75 8.92
C VAL A 424 1.28 2.02 7.93
N ASP A 425 1.87 3.22 7.99
CA ASP A 425 3.09 3.64 7.30
C ASP A 425 3.08 3.37 5.77
N TYR A 426 1.99 3.70 5.08
CA TYR A 426 1.76 3.41 3.65
C TYR A 426 1.80 1.92 3.25
N GLY A 427 1.87 0.98 4.20
CA GLY A 427 1.77 -0.46 3.96
C GLY A 427 3.07 -1.17 3.55
N GLU A 428 4.25 -0.59 3.78
CA GLU A 428 5.50 -1.37 3.87
C GLU A 428 5.94 -1.49 5.34
N GLU A 429 6.44 -2.67 5.75
CA GLU A 429 7.14 -2.81 7.03
C GLU A 429 8.32 -1.82 7.08
N ILE A 430 8.41 -0.98 8.14
CA ILE A 430 9.54 -0.07 8.32
C ILE A 430 10.84 -0.87 8.24
N ARG A 431 11.67 -0.56 7.25
CA ARG A 431 12.92 -1.30 7.01
C ARG A 431 13.90 -1.04 8.15
N GLU A 432 14.65 -2.07 8.53
CA GLU A 432 15.75 -1.95 9.51
C GLU A 432 16.61 -0.72 9.19
N THR A 433 16.57 0.30 10.06
CA THR A 433 17.30 1.54 9.83
C THR A 433 18.10 1.92 11.07
N ASP A 434 19.39 2.16 10.87
CA ASP A 434 20.32 2.57 11.92
C ASP A 434 20.59 4.08 11.80
N VAL A 435 20.19 4.86 12.81
CA VAL A 435 20.40 6.31 12.84
C VAL A 435 21.47 6.67 13.86
N LEU A 436 22.60 7.20 13.37
CA LEU A 436 23.71 7.67 14.17
C LEU A 436 23.72 9.19 14.25
N PHE A 437 23.52 9.73 15.45
CA PHE A 437 23.71 11.15 15.72
C PHE A 437 25.19 11.43 16.03
N ILE A 438 25.76 12.43 15.36
CA ILE A 438 27.09 12.99 15.64
C ILE A 438 26.87 14.44 16.05
N VAL A 439 26.95 14.73 17.35
CA VAL A 439 26.56 16.02 17.92
C VAL A 439 27.78 16.77 18.44
N ASP A 440 27.99 17.98 17.94
CA ASP A 440 28.97 18.90 18.52
C ASP A 440 28.64 19.22 19.98
N TRP A 441 29.67 19.23 20.81
CA TRP A 441 29.55 19.42 22.26
C TRP A 441 30.45 20.55 22.78
N SER A 442 30.96 21.38 21.87
CA SER A 442 31.78 22.56 22.16
C SER A 442 30.99 23.71 22.79
N GLY A 443 31.71 24.73 23.29
CA GLY A 443 31.11 25.90 23.94
C GLY A 443 30.49 26.95 22.99
N SER A 444 30.58 26.78 21.67
CA SER A 444 29.84 27.63 20.70
C SER A 444 28.37 27.25 20.59
N MET A 445 28.05 25.98 20.87
CA MET A 445 26.73 25.38 20.76
C MET A 445 25.74 25.71 21.90
N ASP A 446 26.10 26.51 22.90
CA ASP A 446 25.38 26.62 24.18
C ASP A 446 23.85 26.90 24.05
N ASP A 447 23.41 27.75 23.12
CA ASP A 447 21.99 28.04 22.87
C ASP A 447 21.31 26.98 21.96
N GLN A 448 22.06 26.36 21.06
CA GLN A 448 21.58 25.37 20.09
C GLN A 448 21.46 23.98 20.72
N ILE A 449 22.37 23.59 21.63
CA ILE A 449 22.46 22.24 22.18
C ILE A 449 21.28 21.89 23.09
N GLU A 450 20.66 22.87 23.78
CA GLU A 450 19.40 22.65 24.49
C GLU A 450 18.25 22.39 23.50
N ALA A 451 18.20 23.13 22.39
CA ALA A 451 17.20 22.92 21.35
C ALA A 451 17.38 21.57 20.63
N VAL A 452 18.62 21.16 20.31
CA VAL A 452 18.94 19.84 19.77
C VAL A 452 18.56 18.73 20.76
N LYS A 453 18.81 18.90 22.07
CA LYS A 453 18.37 17.95 23.10
C LYS A 453 16.85 17.79 23.15
N ILE A 454 16.10 18.89 23.03
CA ILE A 454 14.63 18.86 23.00
C ILE A 454 14.11 18.24 21.70
N ALA A 455 14.71 18.59 20.54
CA ALA A 455 14.34 18.04 19.24
C ALA A 455 14.59 16.52 19.19
N LEU A 456 15.81 16.07 19.50
CA LEU A 456 16.17 14.65 19.57
C LEU A 456 15.31 13.86 20.55
N ASN A 457 15.02 14.41 21.74
CA ASN A 457 14.16 13.74 22.70
C ASN A 457 12.73 13.58 22.14
N ARG A 458 12.15 14.62 21.53
CA ARG A 458 10.81 14.54 20.93
C ARG A 458 10.76 13.55 19.77
N PHE A 459 11.72 13.69 18.86
CA PHE A 459 11.90 12.86 17.68
C PHE A 459 12.00 11.38 18.05
N ALA A 460 12.87 11.03 19.01
CA ALA A 460 13.01 9.66 19.46
C ALA A 460 11.83 9.15 20.30
N THR A 461 11.05 10.04 20.97
CA THR A 461 9.80 9.62 21.64
C THR A 461 8.61 9.37 20.71
N HIS A 462 8.67 9.84 19.46
CA HIS A 462 7.66 9.57 18.42
C HIS A 462 7.83 8.13 17.95
N PHE A 463 9.01 7.81 17.41
CA PHE A 463 9.45 6.49 16.96
C PHE A 463 9.82 5.53 18.11
N ALA A 464 9.18 5.66 19.28
CA ALA A 464 9.51 4.90 20.48
C ALA A 464 8.96 3.47 20.49
N ALA A 465 8.00 3.16 19.62
CA ALA A 465 7.45 1.82 19.41
C ALA A 465 8.29 0.97 18.43
N GLU A 466 9.10 1.61 17.59
CA GLU A 466 9.65 0.98 16.38
C GLU A 466 10.89 0.12 16.61
N GLU A 467 10.68 -1.18 16.81
CA GLU A 467 11.74 -2.19 16.83
C GLU A 467 12.66 -2.18 15.59
N PRO A 468 12.19 -1.85 14.35
CA PRO A 468 13.08 -1.73 13.20
C PRO A 468 14.10 -0.59 13.29
N LEU A 469 13.84 0.45 14.08
CA LEU A 469 14.68 1.65 14.18
C LEU A 469 15.65 1.54 15.37
N GLN A 470 16.95 1.71 15.10
CA GLN A 470 17.98 1.66 16.14
C GLN A 470 18.89 2.88 16.11
N TRP A 471 19.30 3.31 17.30
CA TRP A 471 19.78 4.65 17.56
C TRP A 471 21.19 4.59 18.15
N GLY A 472 22.10 5.43 17.64
CA GLY A 472 23.45 5.59 18.18
C GLY A 472 23.80 7.05 18.41
N LEU A 473 24.75 7.30 19.31
CA LEU A 473 25.18 8.68 19.63
C LEU A 473 26.69 8.78 19.85
N VAL A 474 27.30 9.67 19.07
CA VAL A 474 28.65 10.17 19.28
C VAL A 474 28.59 11.66 19.59
N VAL A 475 29.32 12.10 20.63
CA VAL A 475 29.47 13.53 20.96
C VAL A 475 30.94 13.91 21.08
N GLY A 476 31.27 15.14 20.76
CA GLY A 476 32.59 15.71 21.01
C GLY A 476 32.69 17.16 20.50
N PRO A 477 33.62 17.97 21.03
CA PRO A 477 34.60 17.65 22.06
C PRO A 477 34.00 17.68 23.47
N LYS A 478 34.24 16.65 24.30
CA LYS A 478 33.76 16.58 25.69
C LYS A 478 34.89 16.41 26.70
N GLU A 479 34.90 17.24 27.74
CA GLU A 479 35.83 17.15 28.88
C GLU A 479 35.26 16.25 29.99
N PHE A 480 36.14 15.49 30.68
CA PHE A 480 35.79 14.62 31.82
C PHE A 480 36.53 14.93 33.13
N GLU A 481 37.73 15.53 33.06
CA GLU A 481 38.60 15.81 34.21
C GLU A 481 39.14 17.24 34.13
N GLU A 482 39.40 17.89 35.27
CA GLU A 482 39.84 19.31 35.37
C GLU A 482 41.25 19.61 34.79
N ASP A 483 41.85 18.66 34.07
CA ASP A 483 43.18 18.78 33.45
C ASP A 483 43.13 19.37 32.01
N GLY A 484 41.94 19.51 31.40
CA GLY A 484 41.77 20.15 30.09
C GLY A 484 41.98 19.24 28.88
N ASP A 485 41.78 17.92 29.04
CA ASP A 485 41.83 16.94 27.96
C ASP A 485 40.41 16.73 27.37
N GLU A 486 40.31 16.78 26.04
CA GLU A 486 39.02 16.77 25.30
C GLU A 486 38.83 15.48 24.49
N PHE A 487 37.67 14.84 24.60
CA PHE A 487 37.44 13.52 24.04
C PHE A 487 36.30 13.49 23.03
N LEU A 488 36.48 12.71 21.96
CA LEU A 488 35.38 12.15 21.17
C LEU A 488 34.79 10.96 21.92
N VAL A 489 33.48 10.96 22.15
CA VAL A 489 32.81 9.96 22.99
C VAL A 489 31.75 9.24 22.19
N LYS A 490 31.87 7.92 22.01
CA LYS A 490 30.71 7.09 21.70
C LYS A 490 29.92 6.92 22.98
N VAL A 491 28.80 7.64 23.07
CA VAL A 491 27.89 7.66 24.22
C VAL A 491 27.01 6.42 24.19
N SER A 492 26.45 6.15 23.02
CA SER A 492 25.60 5.02 22.72
C SER A 492 26.04 4.40 21.40
N ASP A 493 26.09 3.08 21.34
CA ASP A 493 26.21 2.34 20.08
C ASP A 493 24.84 2.20 19.42
N ILE A 494 24.75 1.65 18.21
CA ILE A 494 23.46 1.29 17.62
C ILE A 494 22.71 0.36 18.59
N SER A 495 21.58 0.84 19.12
CA SER A 495 20.83 0.20 20.19
C SER A 495 19.33 0.56 20.17
N PRO A 496 18.46 -0.20 20.87
CA PRO A 496 17.06 0.14 21.01
C PRO A 496 16.84 1.47 21.76
N PHE A 497 15.67 2.07 21.54
CA PHE A 497 15.32 3.40 22.05
C PHE A 497 15.47 3.55 23.58
N ASP A 498 15.11 2.52 24.38
CA ASP A 498 15.17 2.59 25.84
C ASP A 498 16.60 2.71 26.38
N GLN A 499 17.55 1.98 25.77
CA GLN A 499 18.98 2.08 26.06
C GLN A 499 19.53 3.42 25.60
N PHE A 500 19.26 3.82 24.34
CA PHE A 500 19.72 5.09 23.77
C PHE A 500 19.30 6.28 24.64
N LEU A 501 18.02 6.36 25.04
CA LEU A 501 17.50 7.46 25.85
C LEU A 501 18.13 7.47 27.25
N ALA A 502 18.37 6.31 27.86
CA ALA A 502 19.02 6.21 29.17
C ALA A 502 20.49 6.69 29.11
N GLU A 503 21.22 6.33 28.05
CA GLU A 503 22.61 6.75 27.82
C GLU A 503 22.69 8.24 27.45
N PHE A 504 21.75 8.76 26.66
CA PHE A 504 21.62 10.18 26.35
C PHE A 504 21.34 11.02 27.60
N ALA A 505 20.36 10.63 28.42
CA ALA A 505 20.04 11.31 29.67
C ALA A 505 21.22 11.30 30.67
N ALA A 506 22.09 10.30 30.61
CA ALA A 506 23.27 10.20 31.46
C ALA A 506 24.41 11.18 31.10
N LEU A 507 24.41 11.80 29.91
CA LEU A 507 25.42 12.78 29.51
C LEU A 507 25.50 14.01 30.42
N GLY A 508 24.34 14.52 30.85
CA GLY A 508 24.17 15.78 31.55
C GLY A 508 24.71 17.01 30.78
N ASN A 509 24.68 18.18 31.44
CA ASN A 509 25.24 19.44 30.92
C ASN A 509 26.59 19.73 31.59
N ARG A 510 27.59 18.86 31.38
CA ARG A 510 28.97 19.03 31.86
C ARG A 510 29.97 18.68 30.77
N GLY A 511 31.13 19.33 30.81
CA GLY A 511 32.20 19.14 29.83
C GLY A 511 31.90 19.79 28.47
N MET A 512 31.28 20.98 28.49
CA MET A 512 30.95 21.82 27.33
C MET A 512 31.86 23.06 27.22
N ASP A 513 32.77 23.28 28.18
CA ASP A 513 33.76 24.37 28.17
C ASP A 513 34.94 24.09 27.19
N THR A 514 34.64 23.46 26.05
CA THR A 514 35.58 22.78 25.13
C THR A 514 35.63 23.43 23.74
N GLY A 515 36.67 23.13 22.94
CA GLY A 515 36.85 23.80 21.63
C GLY A 515 37.92 23.22 20.68
N ASN A 516 38.14 21.91 20.67
CA ASN A 516 38.92 21.21 19.64
C ASN A 516 38.02 20.18 18.93
N GLU A 517 37.12 20.67 18.07
CA GLU A 517 36.13 19.85 17.37
C GLU A 517 36.79 18.79 16.46
N MET A 518 36.55 17.52 16.78
CA MET A 518 37.11 16.38 16.05
C MET A 518 36.04 15.61 15.27
N LEU A 519 34.99 16.32 14.84
CA LEU A 519 33.82 15.73 14.18
C LEU A 519 34.15 15.14 12.80
N LEU A 520 35.12 15.68 12.05
CA LEU A 520 35.53 15.09 10.79
C LEU A 520 36.23 13.75 11.00
N ASP A 521 36.96 13.60 12.11
CA ASP A 521 37.51 12.31 12.54
C ASP A 521 36.38 11.37 13.01
N ALA A 522 35.35 11.90 13.67
CA ALA A 522 34.19 11.12 14.11
C ALA A 522 33.41 10.48 12.96
N VAL A 523 33.09 11.26 11.91
CA VAL A 523 32.45 10.75 10.68
C VAL A 523 33.33 9.68 10.03
N TYR A 524 34.64 9.93 9.89
CA TYR A 524 35.56 8.95 9.32
C TYR A 524 35.59 7.64 10.12
N LEU A 525 35.68 7.71 11.45
CA LEU A 525 35.68 6.53 12.33
C LEU A 525 34.36 5.76 12.30
N ALA A 526 33.23 6.47 12.15
CA ALA A 526 31.89 5.88 12.06
C ALA A 526 31.65 5.10 10.76
N VAL A 527 32.12 5.60 9.61
CA VAL A 527 31.95 4.93 8.30
C VAL A 527 33.05 3.90 7.98
N ARG A 528 34.12 3.84 8.80
CA ARG A 528 35.33 3.02 8.58
C ARG A 528 35.08 1.53 8.34
N ASN A 529 34.01 0.96 8.91
CA ASN A 529 33.65 -0.46 8.75
C ASN A 529 32.62 -0.74 7.65
N ILE A 530 31.94 0.29 7.13
CA ILE A 530 30.91 0.19 6.07
C ILE A 530 31.36 0.77 4.72
N SER A 531 32.57 1.32 4.64
CA SER A 531 33.13 1.94 3.43
C SER A 531 34.41 1.26 2.95
N ALA A 532 34.45 0.91 1.65
CA ALA A 532 35.65 0.40 1.00
C ALA A 532 36.69 1.50 0.64
N ALA A 533 36.33 2.79 0.77
CA ALA A 533 37.23 3.90 0.51
C ALA A 533 37.97 4.41 1.77
N ALA A 534 37.53 4.02 2.97
CA ALA A 534 38.15 4.36 4.26
C ALA A 534 39.51 3.64 4.50
N ASN A 535 40.51 3.98 3.69
CA ASN A 535 41.81 3.28 3.60
C ASN A 535 42.95 3.86 4.47
N ILE A 536 42.69 4.83 5.35
CA ILE A 536 43.67 5.32 6.32
C ILE A 536 43.81 4.31 7.46
N ASP A 537 45.04 3.85 7.73
CA ASP A 537 45.34 3.09 8.94
C ASP A 537 45.34 4.03 10.16
N ILE A 538 44.31 3.88 10.98
CA ILE A 538 44.12 4.69 12.20
C ILE A 538 45.18 4.39 13.27
N ALA A 539 45.82 3.21 13.28
CA ALA A 539 46.90 2.92 14.22
C ALA A 539 48.12 3.84 13.97
N ASP A 540 48.43 4.11 12.69
CA ASP A 540 49.48 5.03 12.25
C ASP A 540 49.05 6.52 12.30
N THR A 541 48.14 6.89 13.21
CA THR A 541 47.76 8.29 13.52
C THR A 541 47.89 8.60 15.02
N VAL A 542 48.00 9.89 15.37
CA VAL A 542 48.11 10.38 16.76
C VAL A 542 47.19 11.60 16.97
N TRP A 543 46.47 11.64 18.09
CA TRP A 543 45.68 12.80 18.54
C TRP A 543 46.58 13.99 18.91
N TRP A 544 46.07 15.22 18.78
CA TRP A 544 46.86 16.46 18.91
C TRP A 544 46.14 17.51 19.76
N ARG A 545 46.89 18.34 20.51
CA ARG A 545 46.37 19.28 21.52
C ARG A 545 45.47 18.61 22.57
N ASN A 546 46.00 17.64 23.32
CA ASN A 546 45.28 17.01 24.44
C ASN A 546 43.92 16.41 24.05
N THR A 547 43.74 16.05 22.78
CA THR A 547 42.54 15.35 22.30
C THR A 547 42.67 13.83 22.50
N GLY A 548 41.53 13.16 22.59
CA GLY A 548 41.45 11.70 22.71
C GLY A 548 40.13 11.15 22.21
N SER A 549 39.92 9.84 22.38
CA SER A 549 38.62 9.22 22.13
C SER A 549 38.29 8.13 23.14
N ILE A 550 36.99 7.95 23.39
CA ILE A 550 36.41 6.93 24.26
C ILE A 550 35.34 6.19 23.42
N PRO A 551 35.57 4.91 23.02
CA PRO A 551 36.78 4.11 23.24
C PRO A 551 38.01 4.64 22.45
N GLU A 552 39.19 4.08 22.72
CA GLU A 552 40.44 4.39 21.98
C GLU A 552 40.23 4.24 20.45
N LYS A 553 40.87 5.11 19.65
CA LYS A 553 40.60 5.28 18.20
C LYS A 553 40.72 4.00 17.37
N GLU A 554 41.59 3.08 17.79
CA GLU A 554 41.71 1.73 17.24
C GLU A 554 40.38 0.99 17.31
N ASN A 555 39.73 1.03 18.48
CA ASN A 555 38.50 0.34 18.87
C ASN A 555 37.23 1.17 18.63
N PHE A 556 37.34 2.39 18.10
CA PHE A 556 36.19 3.25 17.78
C PHE A 556 35.49 2.76 16.51
N PHE A 557 34.51 1.88 16.70
CA PHE A 557 33.62 1.37 15.65
C PHE A 557 32.16 1.59 16.07
N ILE A 558 31.28 1.75 15.09
CA ILE A 558 29.82 1.76 15.26
C ILE A 558 29.31 0.38 14.82
N ASN A 559 28.52 -0.29 15.67
CA ASN A 559 28.04 -1.65 15.43
C ASN A 559 26.76 -1.66 14.57
N TRP A 560 26.87 -1.12 13.35
CA TRP A 560 25.82 -1.17 12.33
C TRP A 560 25.29 -2.61 12.13
N ARG A 561 23.96 -2.76 12.03
CA ARG A 561 23.33 -4.01 11.58
C ARG A 561 23.75 -4.32 10.14
N PRO A 562 23.76 -5.59 9.69
CA PRO A 562 24.26 -5.94 8.35
C PRO A 562 23.26 -5.58 7.24
N THR A 563 21.97 -5.73 7.51
CA THR A 563 20.83 -5.59 6.60
C THR A 563 20.26 -4.17 6.53
N SER A 564 20.66 -3.29 7.45
CA SER A 564 20.08 -1.97 7.63
C SER A 564 20.38 -0.95 6.51
N GLU A 565 19.43 -0.04 6.29
CA GLU A 565 19.72 1.28 5.75
C GLU A 565 20.34 2.14 6.88
N ARG A 566 21.29 3.03 6.56
CA ARG A 566 22.15 3.70 7.55
C ARG A 566 22.11 5.19 7.38
N ILE A 567 21.76 5.93 8.42
CA ILE A 567 21.64 7.38 8.41
C ILE A 567 22.64 7.96 9.40
N VAL A 568 23.47 8.91 8.96
CA VAL A 568 24.33 9.70 9.86
C VAL A 568 23.85 11.14 9.84
N ILE A 569 23.51 11.68 11.02
CA ILE A 569 23.02 13.05 11.19
C ILE A 569 24.02 13.83 12.03
N ILE A 570 24.66 14.83 11.42
CA ILE A 570 25.72 15.63 12.02
C ILE A 570 25.15 16.99 12.45
N PHE A 571 25.42 17.45 13.66
CA PHE A 571 25.13 18.81 14.12
C PHE A 571 26.45 19.50 14.44
N SER A 572 26.77 20.64 13.82
CA SER A 572 27.94 21.48 14.16
C SER A 572 27.71 22.94 13.71
N ASP A 573 28.14 23.93 14.50
CA ASP A 573 28.04 25.35 14.14
C ASP A 573 29.37 25.93 13.60
N GLU A 574 30.42 25.11 13.57
CA GLU A 574 31.77 25.38 13.08
C GLU A 574 32.10 24.60 11.78
N VAL A 575 33.30 24.84 11.25
CA VAL A 575 33.80 24.20 10.02
C VAL A 575 34.32 22.78 10.27
N GLU A 576 34.34 21.95 9.23
CA GLU A 576 34.80 20.56 9.31
C GLU A 576 36.27 20.40 9.81
N GLN A 577 36.43 20.00 11.08
CA GLN A 577 37.72 19.91 11.77
C GLN A 577 38.15 18.48 12.11
N SER A 578 39.45 18.21 11.89
CA SER A 578 40.16 16.98 12.24
C SER A 578 41.33 17.28 13.19
N TYR A 579 41.49 16.46 14.21
CA TYR A 579 42.55 16.51 15.23
C TYR A 579 43.54 15.33 15.20
N LEU A 580 43.25 14.25 14.45
CA LEU A 580 44.24 13.21 14.15
C LEU A 580 45.37 13.72 13.24
N ARG A 581 46.60 13.27 13.49
CA ARG A 581 47.84 13.71 12.81
C ARG A 581 48.75 12.55 12.41
N ASP A 582 49.66 12.84 11.49
CA ASP A 582 50.82 12.01 11.16
C ASP A 582 51.77 11.95 12.39
N PRO A 583 52.09 10.75 12.93
CA PRO A 583 52.97 10.60 14.10
C PRO A 583 54.39 11.12 13.90
N MET A 584 54.86 11.23 12.66
CA MET A 584 56.18 11.76 12.30
C MET A 584 56.19 13.28 12.19
N THR A 585 55.04 13.92 11.92
CA THR A 585 54.89 15.39 11.91
C THR A 585 53.58 15.88 12.55
N PRO A 586 53.37 15.73 13.89
CA PRO A 586 52.12 16.12 14.55
C PRO A 586 51.75 17.61 14.40
N ASP A 587 52.74 18.50 14.48
CA ASP A 587 52.58 19.94 14.25
C ASP A 587 52.64 20.33 12.75
N GLY A 588 52.67 19.35 11.85
CA GLY A 588 52.72 19.55 10.40
C GLY A 588 51.38 20.00 9.82
N PRO A 589 51.36 20.71 8.67
CA PRO A 589 50.13 21.17 8.03
C PRO A 589 49.33 20.04 7.36
N GLN A 590 49.93 18.85 7.20
CA GLN A 590 49.22 17.69 6.68
C GLN A 590 48.24 17.15 7.74
N ARG A 591 47.11 16.65 7.26
CA ARG A 591 46.09 15.94 8.03
C ARG A 591 45.97 14.55 7.36
N PRO A 592 45.96 13.42 8.09
CA PRO A 592 45.70 12.12 7.48
C PRO A 592 44.26 12.05 6.95
N ILE A 593 43.31 12.48 7.78
CA ILE A 593 41.90 12.65 7.43
C ILE A 593 41.72 14.07 6.87
N THR A 594 41.16 14.17 5.67
CA THR A 594 40.76 15.43 5.04
C THR A 594 39.31 15.32 4.58
N GLU A 595 38.68 16.47 4.34
CA GLU A 595 37.33 16.56 3.77
C GLU A 595 37.15 15.65 2.54
N GLU A 596 38.06 15.74 1.55
CA GLU A 596 38.08 14.89 0.34
C GLU A 596 38.08 13.38 0.65
N VAL A 597 38.84 12.93 1.66
CA VAL A 597 38.88 11.52 2.05
C VAL A 597 37.60 11.11 2.81
N VAL A 598 36.98 12.01 3.57
CA VAL A 598 35.69 11.72 4.21
C VAL A 598 34.55 11.71 3.19
N GLN A 599 34.54 12.61 2.21
CA GLN A 599 33.61 12.57 1.08
C GLN A 599 33.73 11.26 0.29
N ASP A 600 34.95 10.81 -0.02
CA ASP A 600 35.17 9.53 -0.72
C ASP A 600 34.79 8.33 0.16
N ALA A 601 35.07 8.37 1.48
CA ALA A 601 34.65 7.34 2.43
C ALA A 601 33.12 7.25 2.51
N VAL A 602 32.42 8.37 2.68
CA VAL A 602 30.96 8.45 2.73
C VAL A 602 30.33 7.97 1.42
N ARG A 603 30.82 8.45 0.26
CA ARG A 603 30.29 8.06 -1.07
C ARG A 603 30.48 6.58 -1.42
N ALA A 604 31.39 5.89 -0.74
CA ALA A 604 31.61 4.45 -0.85
C ALA A 604 31.03 3.64 0.33
N GLY A 605 30.20 4.27 1.18
CA GLY A 605 29.47 3.62 2.26
C GLY A 605 28.31 2.75 1.75
N ILE A 606 28.14 1.56 2.33
CA ILE A 606 27.04 0.65 1.99
C ILE A 606 25.73 1.15 2.62
N SER A 607 24.71 1.40 1.78
CA SER A 607 23.37 1.88 2.15
C SER A 607 23.39 3.10 3.11
N LEU A 608 24.33 4.02 2.90
CA LEU A 608 24.58 5.16 3.78
C LEU A 608 23.95 6.45 3.21
N LYS A 609 23.08 7.10 3.98
CA LYS A 609 22.69 8.51 3.81
C LYS A 609 23.39 9.39 4.86
N VAL A 610 23.78 10.62 4.50
CA VAL A 610 24.38 11.60 5.44
C VAL A 610 23.68 12.95 5.37
N TYR A 611 23.23 13.44 6.52
CA TYR A 611 22.52 14.71 6.69
C TYR A 611 23.25 15.60 7.70
N THR A 612 23.15 16.92 7.53
CA THR A 612 23.94 17.89 8.31
C THR A 612 23.11 19.11 8.73
N PHE A 613 23.00 19.34 10.04
CA PHE A 613 22.49 20.57 10.63
C PHE A 613 23.67 21.52 10.90
N SER A 614 23.74 22.60 10.14
CA SER A 614 24.85 23.57 10.23
C SER A 614 24.36 25.01 10.24
N THR A 615 25.06 25.91 10.93
CA THR A 615 24.79 27.35 10.86
C THR A 615 25.77 28.06 9.94
N GLY A 616 25.32 29.13 9.28
CA GLY A 616 26.14 29.93 8.38
C GLY A 616 27.18 30.78 9.13
N GLY A 617 28.31 30.17 9.50
CA GLY A 617 29.39 30.79 10.26
C GLY A 617 29.90 32.13 9.69
N PHE A 618 30.56 32.93 10.54
CA PHE A 618 30.80 34.36 10.34
C PHE A 618 31.85 34.74 9.24
N GLY A 619 31.74 34.19 8.02
CA GLY A 619 32.81 34.28 7.02
C GLY A 619 32.54 33.81 5.57
N HIS A 620 31.43 34.20 4.93
CA HIS A 620 31.24 34.15 3.46
C HIS A 620 31.26 32.78 2.74
N ARG A 621 31.28 31.65 3.45
CA ARG A 621 30.53 30.45 3.01
C ARG A 621 29.36 30.30 3.97
N ALA A 622 28.19 29.88 3.47
CA ALA A 622 27.05 29.54 4.33
C ALA A 622 26.96 28.02 4.57
N ASP A 623 27.67 27.25 3.73
CA ASP A 623 27.39 25.86 3.39
C ASP A 623 28.63 25.01 3.74
N PHE A 624 28.99 25.00 5.02
CA PHE A 624 29.98 24.06 5.56
C PHE A 624 29.32 22.68 5.72
N TRP A 625 30.10 21.60 5.71
CA TRP A 625 29.61 20.21 5.69
C TRP A 625 28.76 19.77 4.47
N THR A 626 28.10 20.67 3.73
CA THR A 626 27.18 20.34 2.61
C THR A 626 27.79 19.42 1.55
N ASP A 627 29.07 19.57 1.20
CA ASP A 627 29.73 18.68 0.23
C ASP A 627 29.90 17.23 0.75
N ILE A 628 29.87 17.02 2.08
CA ILE A 628 29.87 15.69 2.71
C ILE A 628 28.46 15.09 2.71
N SER A 629 27.42 15.85 3.04
CA SER A 629 26.01 15.39 2.97
C SER A 629 25.63 15.03 1.53
N LEU A 630 26.00 15.85 0.55
CA LEU A 630 25.82 15.55 -0.88
C LEU A 630 26.65 14.34 -1.35
N ALA A 631 27.86 14.14 -0.82
CA ALA A 631 28.63 12.92 -1.09
C ALA A 631 27.96 11.66 -0.52
N GLY A 632 27.19 11.81 0.55
CA GLY A 632 26.36 10.78 1.17
C GLY A 632 24.90 10.78 0.72
N ASN A 633 24.55 11.37 -0.43
CA ASN A 633 23.18 11.37 -0.97
C ASN A 633 22.10 11.81 0.03
N GLY A 634 22.41 12.76 0.91
CA GLY A 634 21.48 13.45 1.79
C GLY A 634 21.57 14.97 1.64
N SER A 635 21.02 15.70 2.60
CA SER A 635 20.82 17.15 2.55
C SER A 635 21.39 17.90 3.77
N SER A 636 21.46 19.23 3.65
CA SER A 636 21.90 20.13 4.73
C SER A 636 20.77 21.05 5.18
N PHE A 637 20.54 21.11 6.49
CA PHE A 637 19.51 21.90 7.17
C PHE A 637 20.12 23.05 7.98
N GLU A 638 19.33 24.09 8.26
CA GLU A 638 19.76 25.23 9.08
C GLU A 638 19.76 24.84 10.57
N LEU A 639 20.93 24.89 11.22
CA LEU A 639 21.01 24.73 12.67
C LEU A 639 20.44 25.98 13.37
N THR A 640 19.45 25.79 14.24
CA THR A 640 18.76 26.87 14.96
C THR A 640 18.66 26.57 16.45
N SER A 641 18.25 27.56 17.25
CA SER A 641 17.82 27.37 18.65
C SER A 641 16.30 27.16 18.79
N ASP A 642 15.58 26.91 17.69
CA ASP A 642 14.17 26.51 17.74
C ASP A 642 14.05 24.98 17.62
N ALA A 643 13.80 24.35 18.77
CA ALA A 643 13.60 22.91 18.87
C ALA A 643 12.40 22.38 18.06
N LEU A 644 11.43 23.23 17.70
CA LEU A 644 10.33 22.84 16.83
C LEU A 644 10.73 22.81 15.35
N SER A 645 11.54 23.77 14.89
CA SER A 645 12.08 23.73 13.52
C SER A 645 12.91 22.47 13.33
N MET A 646 13.92 22.26 14.20
CA MET A 646 14.80 21.09 14.08
C MET A 646 14.06 19.76 14.26
N TYR A 647 12.98 19.71 15.04
CA TYR A 647 12.12 18.52 15.08
C TYR A 647 11.49 18.25 13.71
N ASN A 648 10.85 19.24 13.09
CA ASN A 648 10.23 19.10 11.77
C ASN A 648 11.24 18.75 10.67
N ASP A 649 12.41 19.39 10.70
CA ASP A 649 13.51 19.11 9.78
C ASP A 649 14.01 17.66 9.93
N LEU A 650 14.10 17.15 11.17
CA LEU A 650 14.44 15.76 11.46
C LEU A 650 13.35 14.77 10.99
N MET A 651 12.04 15.06 11.17
CA MET A 651 10.95 14.22 10.63
C MET A 651 11.17 13.94 9.14
N SER A 652 11.41 15.00 8.36
CA SER A 652 11.55 14.92 6.90
C SER A 652 12.69 14.02 6.41
N ILE A 653 13.67 13.70 7.27
CA ILE A 653 14.75 12.75 6.97
C ILE A 653 14.26 11.29 7.04
N ILE A 654 13.36 10.99 7.98
CA ILE A 654 12.77 9.65 8.16
C ILE A 654 11.66 9.43 7.14
N ASP A 655 10.83 10.44 6.87
CA ASP A 655 9.82 10.38 5.80
C ASP A 655 10.47 10.03 4.44
N GLU A 656 11.62 10.64 4.12
CA GLU A 656 12.40 10.34 2.91
C GLU A 656 13.03 8.93 2.89
N ALA A 657 13.17 8.28 4.05
CA ALA A 657 13.63 6.90 4.19
C ALA A 657 12.49 5.88 4.01
N CYS A 658 11.29 6.19 4.52
CA CYS A 658 10.13 5.28 4.45
C CYS A 658 9.42 5.29 3.09
N LEU A 659 9.52 6.37 2.30
CA LEU A 659 8.91 6.43 0.96
C LEU A 659 9.25 5.21 0.07
N PRO A 660 8.26 4.58 -0.58
CA PRO A 660 8.50 3.44 -1.46
C PRO A 660 9.40 3.81 -2.65
N ARG A 661 10.22 2.85 -3.10
CA ARG A 661 11.32 3.11 -4.06
C ARG A 661 10.86 3.66 -5.42
N GLU A 662 9.61 3.45 -5.81
CA GLU A 662 9.04 4.03 -7.03
C GLU A 662 8.78 5.55 -6.90
N ALA A 663 8.47 6.05 -5.70
CA ALA A 663 8.37 7.50 -5.43
C ALA A 663 9.76 8.14 -5.49
N GLN A 664 10.76 7.52 -4.85
CA GLN A 664 12.16 7.96 -4.90
C GLN A 664 12.70 8.03 -6.35
N ALA A 665 12.32 7.08 -7.22
CA ALA A 665 12.69 7.08 -8.64
C ALA A 665 12.06 8.23 -9.46
N ASN A 666 10.82 8.62 -9.14
CA ASN A 666 10.11 9.70 -9.84
C ASN A 666 10.60 11.12 -9.47
N ASN A 667 11.38 11.26 -8.38
CA ASN A 667 11.87 12.57 -7.92
C ASN A 667 12.87 13.25 -8.90
N SER A 668 13.27 12.57 -9.98
CA SER A 668 13.99 13.18 -11.11
C SER A 668 13.21 14.29 -11.84
N MET A 669 11.90 14.44 -11.62
CA MET A 669 11.07 15.50 -12.20
C MET A 669 10.89 16.78 -11.36
N MET A 670 11.57 16.97 -10.23
CA MET A 670 11.61 18.25 -9.50
C MET A 670 12.89 19.10 -9.72
N SER A 671 13.55 18.94 -10.87
CA SER A 671 14.77 19.70 -11.23
C SER A 671 14.53 21.05 -11.95
N GLU A 672 13.33 21.63 -11.90
CA GLU A 672 13.05 22.95 -12.55
C GLU A 672 13.26 24.17 -11.62
N TYR A 673 13.62 23.96 -10.35
CA TYR A 673 13.98 25.05 -9.42
C TYR A 673 15.48 25.37 -9.46
N GLN A 674 15.87 26.33 -10.31
CA GLN A 674 17.19 26.95 -10.22
C GLN A 674 17.30 27.83 -8.96
N TYR A 675 18.40 27.68 -8.21
CA TYR A 675 18.79 28.64 -7.18
C TYR A 675 18.91 30.06 -7.77
N VAL A 676 18.19 31.01 -7.18
CA VAL A 676 18.36 32.45 -7.44
C VAL A 676 18.66 33.15 -6.12
N SER A 677 19.73 33.94 -6.12
CA SER A 677 20.36 34.50 -4.92
C SER A 677 19.53 35.54 -4.18
N TYR A 678 19.54 35.45 -2.84
CA TYR A 678 19.34 36.52 -1.86
C TYR A 678 17.99 37.28 -1.86
N LEU A 679 17.37 37.30 -0.67
CA LEU A 679 16.10 37.93 -0.27
C LEU A 679 14.86 37.05 -0.55
N MET A 680 14.25 36.61 0.56
CA MET A 680 13.10 35.70 0.63
C MET A 680 11.83 36.28 -0.02
N PRO A 681 10.96 35.40 -0.52
CA PRO A 681 9.54 35.42 -0.21
C PRO A 681 9.19 34.43 0.91
N ARG A 682 8.14 34.68 1.70
CA ARG A 682 7.55 33.66 2.60
C ARG A 682 6.27 33.08 1.99
N TYR A 683 6.07 31.77 2.12
CA TYR A 683 4.81 31.13 1.77
C TYR A 683 3.87 31.12 2.97
N ASP A 684 2.65 31.62 2.81
CA ASP A 684 1.60 31.51 3.81
C ASP A 684 0.74 30.28 3.50
N PHE A 685 1.00 29.17 4.20
CA PHE A 685 0.28 27.90 4.04
C PHE A 685 -1.23 28.03 4.27
N LYS A 686 -1.68 28.99 5.08
CA LYS A 686 -3.10 29.21 5.40
C LYS A 686 -3.84 29.99 4.32
N LEU A 687 -3.11 30.76 3.50
CA LEU A 687 -3.67 31.53 2.38
C LEU A 687 -3.30 30.98 0.99
N ARG A 688 -2.33 30.04 0.91
CA ARG A 688 -1.76 29.47 -0.32
C ARG A 688 -1.21 30.54 -1.28
N ILE A 689 -0.45 31.51 -0.74
CA ILE A 689 0.19 32.60 -1.51
C ILE A 689 1.63 32.83 -1.05
N CYS A 690 2.52 33.16 -1.99
CA CYS A 690 3.86 33.68 -1.71
C CYS A 690 3.82 35.21 -1.54
N TYR A 691 4.57 35.72 -0.56
CA TYR A 691 4.79 37.16 -0.29
C TYR A 691 6.21 37.59 -0.61
#